data_AF-A0A6L4YZK7-F1
#
_entry.id   AF-A0A6L4YZK7-F1
#
_cell.length_a   1.000
_cell.length_b   1.000
_cell.length_c   1.000
_cell.angle_alpha   90.00
_cell.angle_beta   90.00
_cell.angle_gamma   90.00
#
_symmetry.space_group_name_H-M   'P 1'
#
loop_
_entity.id
_entity.type
_entity.pdbx_description
1 polymer ?
#
loop_
_entity_poly.entity_id
_entity_poly.type
_entity_poly.pdbx_seq_one_letter_code
_entity_poly.pdbx_strand_id
1 'polypeptide(L)'
;MVKSVRKLIAIVAVAVVCLVPRLSAQEYVGGLLTENTVFSPSLNPYIVIEPLIVPEGITLTIEPGTHVFFMIRTSLKAEGGTIIARGQAALPVLFDAQTDKKWDGINFTFSKTVIDNNGNYVSGSILEYASVNQTTTALVLGDSAKLYTEYLSITNGDYGVYLQTGAELHLLNSTIDQCSYGMYVKNSGYNVVDNCMVSNCDIGIFFPSNNISRHNRITNNNLSYNTNIALFMSMGQSSLQYNIIRGNTVSYNNIGLHIGNGGTSDIGFNLIESNVVQNNDIGIKLSQDADTLRANLIEMNVTGLLLTKASSNHVINNLIQNNTAWGLTLTDGSDGNLISTNGLYNNTSGIRVTHKDFKYSIDNTFSYNSLYGNQNEAFLFEAGPQQPLVSNSITGSRDTNVFVNHFDDDILATGNWWGTNDTTAIDSLIFDSHDNDFYGEVIYKPMLDDPDPESPISKPRNVVKRLIGTKVKVDWINNTEADLAGYRVYFGNQAGNGFSGFVDAGADTSYVFENLSLFDPIAVTAYDDDADGYTDQPEGHESAYSPALAGPYAGADTSVCQGVAYTAVYATSLGDQTLIWTTSGDGIFDNPEMLNTTYTPGEVDNATGSVVLNISLFTSGLVISDEIELDINGEPYAFAGNDTTVNQHDAYSTDSAIAGNFNLVNWISQGDGVFTTPDAVHTLYQPGIEDIAAGAVQLILSLQSDCGNLNDTMLLVIIPSYSINGRIHRDGNPVSDGVIVAIKAGAAGAKAVSTVTTMPDGSFRFINLATGHYYLFALNEPSSYPDYLPTYYAGSYSWQNAYLLPLETDVFDVDIDLLKTGDQLPPGVGSISGFFSYLGKAGDDDSIYSKPWFTGGFFEGDGINGLPAANHVVLLMNPDFSRIFGWTLTASDGSFHFNQLPFGNYRLWGEKAGYTNSLSPLITLSPANSGIEGIQLTVNQKAIEITLQETGAALENVVLFPNPARDKVWLNPLITDPLEQFEIKFFTTDGRLVKVSTMQSSITGGCCESDISGLKAGFYMVVISTASGRKLTARLTVVR
;
A
#
# COMPACT_ATOMS: atom_id res chain seq x y z
N MET A 1 79.20 74.87 14.41
CA MET A 1 77.83 75.42 14.42
C MET A 1 77.51 76.34 13.22
N VAL A 2 78.01 76.06 12.00
CA VAL A 2 77.74 76.90 10.79
C VAL A 2 77.40 76.08 9.52
N LYS A 3 77.50 74.74 9.53
CA LYS A 3 77.11 73.90 8.37
C LYS A 3 75.67 73.39 8.37
N SER A 4 74.93 73.52 9.48
CA SER A 4 73.56 72.98 9.60
C SER A 4 72.43 73.95 9.27
N VAL A 5 72.72 75.26 9.14
CA VAL A 5 71.68 76.29 8.90
C VAL A 5 71.45 76.54 7.40
N ARG A 6 72.46 76.31 6.54
CA ARG A 6 72.31 76.49 5.07
C ARG A 6 71.53 75.37 4.37
N LYS A 7 71.48 74.15 4.92
CA LYS A 7 70.64 73.07 4.37
C LYS A 7 69.16 73.22 4.75
N LEU A 8 68.84 73.86 5.89
CA LEU A 8 67.46 74.05 6.31
C LEU A 8 66.76 75.18 5.51
N ILE A 9 67.48 76.25 5.15
CA ILE A 9 66.90 77.37 4.38
C ILE A 9 66.67 77.01 2.90
N ALA A 10 67.51 76.14 2.31
CA ALA A 10 67.28 75.64 0.95
C ALA A 10 66.12 74.63 0.86
N ILE A 11 65.92 73.81 1.90
CA ILE A 11 64.80 72.85 1.95
C ILE A 11 63.47 73.56 2.25
N VAL A 12 63.47 74.61 3.07
CA VAL A 12 62.26 75.41 3.35
C VAL A 12 61.88 76.30 2.16
N ALA A 13 62.84 76.83 1.39
CA ALA A 13 62.52 77.60 0.18
C ALA A 13 61.96 76.74 -0.97
N VAL A 14 62.35 75.47 -1.08
CA VAL A 14 61.77 74.53 -2.06
C VAL A 14 60.44 73.95 -1.56
N ALA A 15 60.27 73.73 -0.25
CA ALA A 15 59.01 73.26 0.33
C ALA A 15 57.90 74.33 0.31
N VAL A 16 58.22 75.62 0.44
CA VAL A 16 57.23 76.72 0.39
C VAL A 16 56.77 77.05 -1.04
N VAL A 17 57.53 76.68 -2.07
CA VAL A 17 57.06 76.77 -3.48
C VAL A 17 56.14 75.58 -3.85
N CYS A 18 56.13 74.50 -3.07
CA CYS A 18 55.25 73.34 -3.27
C CYS A 18 53.96 73.34 -2.41
N LEU A 19 53.75 74.37 -1.58
CA LEU A 19 52.60 74.48 -0.65
C LEU A 19 51.66 75.65 -0.95
N VAL A 20 51.82 76.32 -2.08
CA VAL A 20 50.70 77.09 -2.65
C VAL A 20 49.72 76.03 -3.16
N PRO A 21 48.44 76.00 -2.74
CA PRO A 21 47.46 75.24 -3.49
C PRO A 21 47.60 75.73 -4.93
N ARG A 22 47.89 74.84 -5.89
CA ARG A 22 47.64 75.18 -7.28
C ARG A 22 46.16 75.53 -7.30
N LEU A 23 45.83 76.82 -7.33
CA LEU A 23 44.53 77.24 -7.81
C LEU A 23 44.43 76.55 -9.17
N SER A 24 43.58 75.53 -9.28
CA SER A 24 43.20 75.08 -10.61
C SER A 24 42.59 76.31 -11.26
N ALA A 25 43.26 76.85 -12.27
CA ALA A 25 42.71 77.95 -13.02
C ALA A 25 41.45 77.39 -13.69
N GLN A 26 40.29 77.84 -13.21
CA GLN A 26 39.01 77.59 -13.85
C GLN A 26 39.10 78.18 -15.26
N GLU A 27 38.90 77.34 -16.28
CA GLU A 27 39.03 77.76 -17.68
C GLU A 27 37.67 78.22 -18.19
N TYR A 28 37.51 79.51 -18.48
CA TYR A 28 36.27 80.04 -19.04
C TYR A 28 36.28 79.90 -20.55
N VAL A 29 35.26 79.25 -21.10
CA VAL A 29 35.10 78.98 -22.54
C VAL A 29 33.71 79.41 -23.02
N GLY A 30 33.56 79.60 -24.32
CA GLY A 30 32.30 80.01 -24.94
C GLY A 30 32.52 80.56 -26.34
N GLY A 31 31.42 80.76 -27.06
CA GLY A 31 31.42 81.31 -28.41
C GLY A 31 31.79 80.29 -29.49
N LEU A 32 32.11 80.79 -30.67
CA LEU A 32 32.41 79.99 -31.85
C LEU A 32 33.86 79.48 -31.81
N LEU A 33 34.04 78.16 -31.88
CA LEU A 33 35.37 77.56 -32.07
C LEU A 33 35.87 77.83 -33.49
N THR A 34 37.13 78.28 -33.61
CA THR A 34 37.77 78.62 -34.90
C THR A 34 38.79 77.59 -35.36
N GLU A 35 39.18 76.66 -34.48
CA GLU A 35 40.10 75.56 -34.77
C GLU A 35 39.75 74.31 -33.93
N ASN A 36 40.30 73.16 -34.33
CA ASN A 36 40.13 71.93 -33.57
C ASN A 36 40.65 72.12 -32.14
N THR A 37 39.82 71.78 -31.16
CA THR A 37 40.07 72.08 -29.75
C THR A 37 40.02 70.81 -28.92
N VAL A 38 40.87 70.69 -27.90
CA VAL A 38 40.90 69.57 -26.95
C VAL A 38 40.64 70.09 -25.54
N PHE A 39 39.63 69.55 -24.87
CA PHE A 39 39.42 69.74 -23.44
C PHE A 39 39.99 68.53 -22.69
N SER A 40 40.87 68.81 -21.72
CA SER A 40 41.60 67.79 -20.95
C SER A 40 41.36 67.96 -19.45
N PRO A 41 41.43 66.89 -18.65
CA PRO A 41 41.25 66.97 -17.20
C PRO A 41 42.31 67.85 -16.50
N SER A 42 43.42 68.17 -17.19
CA SER A 42 44.49 69.02 -16.65
C SER A 42 44.07 70.48 -16.42
N LEU A 43 43.00 70.93 -17.07
CA LEU A 43 42.42 72.28 -16.95
C LEU A 43 41.03 72.26 -16.31
N ASN A 44 40.67 71.15 -15.63
CA ASN A 44 39.39 71.08 -14.95
C ASN A 44 39.24 72.16 -13.86
N PRO A 45 38.04 72.75 -13.69
CA PRO A 45 36.88 72.63 -14.57
C PRO A 45 36.86 73.67 -15.70
N TYR A 46 36.28 73.29 -16.83
CA TYR A 46 35.87 74.22 -17.89
C TYR A 46 34.51 74.83 -17.57
N ILE A 47 34.35 76.14 -17.71
CA ILE A 47 33.10 76.86 -17.46
C ILE A 47 32.61 77.55 -18.72
N VAL A 48 31.45 77.11 -19.19
CA VAL A 48 30.79 77.68 -20.36
C VAL A 48 29.95 78.88 -19.92
N ILE A 49 30.39 80.09 -20.31
CA ILE A 49 29.77 81.36 -19.91
C ILE A 49 28.81 81.94 -20.96
N GLU A 50 28.90 81.44 -22.19
CA GLU A 50 28.01 81.70 -23.32
C GLU A 50 27.98 80.44 -24.21
N PRO A 51 26.99 80.25 -25.11
CA PRO A 51 26.91 79.04 -25.93
C PRO A 51 28.23 78.70 -26.64
N LEU A 52 28.72 77.47 -26.43
CA LEU A 52 29.94 76.95 -27.04
C LEU A 52 29.58 76.26 -28.36
N ILE A 53 30.03 76.80 -29.49
CA ILE A 53 29.60 76.38 -30.84
C ILE A 53 30.78 75.74 -31.58
N VAL A 54 30.58 74.50 -32.04
CA VAL A 54 31.48 73.72 -32.88
C VAL A 54 30.93 73.75 -34.32
N PRO A 55 31.47 74.60 -35.22
CA PRO A 55 30.97 74.73 -36.58
C PRO A 55 31.46 73.61 -37.50
N GLU A 56 30.86 73.53 -38.70
CA GLU A 56 31.27 72.59 -39.75
C GLU A 56 32.78 72.58 -39.99
N GLY A 57 33.36 71.37 -40.07
CA GLY A 57 34.80 71.17 -40.28
C GLY A 57 35.67 71.27 -39.02
N ILE A 58 35.11 71.68 -37.88
CA ILE A 58 35.82 71.76 -36.60
C ILE A 58 35.44 70.57 -35.69
N THR A 59 36.42 70.07 -34.96
CA THR A 59 36.27 69.01 -33.95
C THR A 59 36.59 69.53 -32.56
N LEU A 60 35.68 69.31 -31.62
CA LEU A 60 35.93 69.40 -30.19
C LEU A 60 36.14 67.99 -29.62
N THR A 61 37.33 67.72 -29.09
CA THR A 61 37.64 66.47 -28.39
C THR A 61 37.65 66.71 -26.88
N ILE A 62 36.95 65.89 -26.12
CA ILE A 62 36.85 65.98 -24.66
C ILE A 62 37.38 64.67 -24.06
N GLU A 63 38.50 64.76 -23.36
CA GLU A 63 39.23 63.60 -22.83
C GLU A 63 38.58 63.03 -21.55
N PRO A 64 38.83 61.75 -21.19
CA PRO A 64 38.31 61.14 -19.97
C PRO A 64 38.58 61.95 -18.69
N GLY A 65 37.59 61.99 -17.80
CA GLY A 65 37.66 62.70 -16.53
C GLY A 65 37.55 64.23 -16.65
N THR A 66 37.28 64.77 -17.83
CA THR A 66 37.07 66.21 -18.03
C THR A 66 35.72 66.66 -17.45
N HIS A 67 35.71 67.79 -16.74
CA HIS A 67 34.50 68.40 -16.16
C HIS A 67 34.19 69.71 -16.87
N VAL A 68 32.99 69.82 -17.43
CA VAL A 68 32.48 70.99 -18.15
C VAL A 68 31.20 71.46 -17.49
N PHE A 69 31.26 72.61 -16.82
CA PHE A 69 30.10 73.22 -16.17
C PHE A 69 29.51 74.36 -17.00
N PHE A 70 28.19 74.47 -17.00
CA PHE A 70 27.46 75.42 -17.82
C PHE A 70 26.73 76.45 -16.95
N MET A 71 26.87 77.73 -17.29
CA MET A 71 26.00 78.77 -16.71
C MET A 71 24.57 78.62 -17.21
N ILE A 72 23.60 79.19 -16.47
CA ILE A 72 22.19 79.18 -16.83
C ILE A 72 21.99 79.65 -18.30
N ARG A 73 21.14 78.94 -19.05
CA ARG A 73 20.83 79.21 -20.48
C ARG A 73 22.04 79.17 -21.44
N THR A 74 23.13 78.50 -21.06
CA THR A 74 24.23 78.18 -21.98
C THR A 74 24.10 76.75 -22.50
N SER A 75 24.79 76.41 -23.59
CA SER A 75 24.70 75.12 -24.27
C SER A 75 26.02 74.77 -24.95
N LEU A 76 26.19 73.49 -25.28
CA LEU A 76 27.21 73.01 -26.22
C LEU A 76 26.52 72.66 -27.55
N LYS A 77 26.97 73.23 -28.66
CA LYS A 77 26.31 73.08 -29.97
C LYS A 77 27.28 72.55 -31.02
N ALA A 78 26.92 71.48 -31.71
CA ALA A 78 27.54 71.08 -32.97
C ALA A 78 26.68 71.55 -34.14
N GLU A 79 27.08 72.63 -34.79
CA GLU A 79 26.41 73.20 -35.97
C GLU A 79 27.14 72.74 -37.25
N GLY A 80 26.94 71.47 -37.61
CA GLY A 80 27.71 70.77 -38.65
C GLY A 80 29.10 70.27 -38.20
N GLY A 81 29.56 70.68 -37.02
CA GLY A 81 30.82 70.24 -36.42
C GLY A 81 30.77 68.83 -35.80
N THR A 82 31.92 68.40 -35.28
CA THR A 82 32.10 67.09 -34.63
C THR A 82 32.44 67.25 -33.14
N ILE A 83 31.70 66.55 -32.26
CA ILE A 83 32.01 66.48 -30.83
C ILE A 83 32.39 65.04 -30.49
N ILE A 84 33.60 64.83 -29.98
CA ILE A 84 34.10 63.53 -29.51
C ILE A 84 34.30 63.62 -28.00
N ALA A 85 33.34 63.13 -27.21
CA ALA A 85 33.48 63.02 -25.76
C ALA A 85 33.51 61.53 -25.39
N ARG A 86 34.71 61.00 -25.17
CA ARG A 86 34.91 59.58 -24.84
C ARG A 86 35.57 59.46 -23.48
N GLY A 87 34.75 59.25 -22.46
CA GLY A 87 35.18 58.97 -21.10
C GLY A 87 35.62 57.52 -20.91
N GLN A 88 35.76 57.14 -19.65
CA GLN A 88 35.95 55.76 -19.22
C GLN A 88 35.04 55.51 -18.01
N ALA A 89 34.67 54.25 -17.74
CA ALA A 89 33.84 53.91 -16.57
C ALA A 89 34.38 54.48 -15.25
N ALA A 90 35.71 54.53 -15.07
CA ALA A 90 36.37 55.09 -13.89
C ALA A 90 36.55 56.62 -13.95
N LEU A 91 36.48 57.21 -15.14
CA LEU A 91 36.76 58.62 -15.41
C LEU A 91 35.78 59.15 -16.48
N PRO A 92 34.48 59.26 -16.15
CA PRO A 92 33.48 59.73 -17.10
C PRO A 92 33.71 61.21 -17.45
N VAL A 93 33.23 61.63 -18.62
CA VAL A 93 33.13 63.06 -18.95
C VAL A 93 31.90 63.63 -18.25
N LEU A 94 32.04 64.72 -17.51
CA LEU A 94 30.93 65.34 -16.77
C LEU A 94 30.50 66.65 -17.44
N PHE A 95 29.24 66.73 -17.84
CA PHE A 95 28.54 67.94 -18.26
C PHE A 95 27.45 68.26 -17.22
N ASP A 96 27.55 69.41 -16.54
CA ASP A 96 26.61 69.74 -15.46
C ASP A 96 26.38 71.26 -15.35
N ALA A 97 25.33 71.66 -14.64
CA ALA A 97 25.09 73.05 -14.32
C ALA A 97 26.14 73.57 -13.32
N GLN A 98 26.59 74.81 -13.51
CA GLN A 98 27.48 75.48 -12.55
C GLN A 98 26.75 75.89 -11.26
N THR A 99 25.42 76.00 -11.31
CA THR A 99 24.54 76.39 -10.20
C THR A 99 23.33 75.46 -10.14
N ASP A 100 22.40 75.68 -9.21
CA ASP A 100 21.10 75.01 -9.11
C ASP A 100 20.13 75.32 -10.27
N LYS A 101 20.61 75.99 -11.33
CA LYS A 101 19.79 76.46 -12.44
C LYS A 101 20.16 75.70 -13.69
N LYS A 102 19.14 75.18 -14.36
CA LYS A 102 19.27 74.34 -15.54
C LYS A 102 19.97 75.07 -16.70
N TRP A 103 20.84 74.35 -17.41
CA TRP A 103 21.45 74.78 -18.67
C TRP A 103 20.75 74.12 -19.86
N ASP A 104 21.05 74.57 -21.09
CA ASP A 104 20.30 74.21 -22.31
C ASP A 104 20.85 72.97 -23.05
N GLY A 105 21.71 72.19 -22.38
CA GLY A 105 22.20 70.89 -22.84
C GLY A 105 23.10 70.92 -24.07
N ILE A 106 23.21 69.75 -24.70
CA ILE A 106 24.04 69.48 -25.88
C ILE A 106 23.13 69.39 -27.12
N ASN A 107 23.41 70.20 -28.13
CA ASN A 107 22.60 70.30 -29.34
C ASN A 107 23.42 69.91 -30.59
N PHE A 108 22.89 69.00 -31.40
CA PHE A 108 23.45 68.59 -32.67
C PHE A 108 22.51 68.98 -33.81
N THR A 109 22.99 69.84 -34.71
CA THR A 109 22.31 70.18 -35.97
C THR A 109 23.24 69.89 -37.13
N PHE A 110 22.74 69.23 -38.18
CA PHE A 110 23.51 68.81 -39.35
C PHE A 110 24.78 67.96 -39.07
N SER A 111 24.94 67.44 -37.83
CA SER A 111 26.11 66.65 -37.44
C SER A 111 26.07 65.28 -38.11
N LYS A 112 27.23 64.82 -38.60
CA LYS A 112 27.33 63.60 -39.41
C LYS A 112 28.14 62.54 -38.68
N THR A 113 27.44 61.60 -38.07
CA THR A 113 28.01 60.38 -37.51
C THR A 113 27.83 59.23 -38.50
N VAL A 114 28.87 58.42 -38.69
CA VAL A 114 28.87 57.25 -39.56
C VAL A 114 28.79 56.01 -38.69
N ILE A 115 27.77 55.19 -38.96
CA ILE A 115 27.50 53.92 -38.29
C ILE A 115 27.45 52.85 -39.38
N ASP A 116 28.09 51.71 -39.16
CA ASP A 116 28.11 50.60 -40.11
C ASP A 116 26.78 49.82 -40.13
N ASN A 117 26.65 48.86 -41.04
CA ASN A 117 25.44 48.04 -41.16
C ASN A 117 25.18 47.13 -39.94
N ASN A 118 26.19 46.94 -39.08
CA ASN A 118 26.08 46.16 -37.85
C ASN A 118 25.72 47.04 -36.64
N GLY A 119 25.54 48.36 -36.84
CA GLY A 119 25.25 49.30 -35.76
C GLY A 119 26.49 49.79 -35.01
N ASN A 120 27.70 49.51 -35.49
CA ASN A 120 28.92 49.97 -34.83
C ASN A 120 29.29 51.40 -35.26
N TYR A 121 29.77 52.19 -34.31
CA TYR A 121 30.35 53.49 -34.60
C TYR A 121 31.61 53.38 -35.49
N VAL A 122 31.70 54.25 -36.51
CA VAL A 122 32.86 54.34 -37.40
C VAL A 122 33.59 55.68 -37.24
N SER A 123 32.86 56.80 -37.29
CA SER A 123 33.44 58.15 -37.18
C SER A 123 32.37 59.22 -36.95
N GLY A 124 32.77 60.45 -36.63
CA GLY A 124 31.87 61.59 -36.40
C GLY A 124 31.61 61.84 -34.92
N SER A 125 30.44 62.40 -34.58
CA SER A 125 30.12 62.77 -33.21
C SER A 125 29.83 61.54 -32.35
N ILE A 126 30.35 61.53 -31.11
CA ILE A 126 30.16 60.43 -30.16
C ILE A 126 30.16 60.95 -28.72
N LEU A 127 29.24 60.43 -27.91
CA LEU A 127 29.26 60.55 -26.45
C LEU A 127 29.35 59.15 -25.83
N GLU A 128 30.47 58.85 -25.17
CA GLU A 128 30.72 57.55 -24.55
C GLU A 128 31.20 57.74 -23.11
N TYR A 129 30.64 57.01 -22.15
CA TYR A 129 30.96 57.18 -20.70
C TYR A 129 30.89 58.65 -20.26
N ALA A 130 29.73 59.26 -20.47
CA ALA A 130 29.50 60.67 -20.15
C ALA A 130 28.25 60.85 -19.26
N SER A 131 28.22 61.93 -18.48
CA SER A 131 27.08 62.32 -17.66
C SER A 131 26.62 63.72 -18.04
N VAL A 132 25.30 63.91 -18.19
CA VAL A 132 24.65 65.18 -18.54
C VAL A 132 23.57 65.46 -17.51
N ASN A 133 23.77 66.46 -16.67
CA ASN A 133 22.90 66.70 -15.51
C ASN A 133 22.32 68.11 -15.48
N GLN A 134 21.15 68.26 -14.84
CA GLN A 134 20.48 69.53 -14.55
C GLN A 134 20.24 70.38 -15.80
N THR A 135 19.46 69.87 -16.75
CA THR A 135 19.22 70.52 -18.04
C THR A 135 17.76 70.89 -18.27
N THR A 136 17.49 71.89 -19.09
CA THR A 136 16.17 72.08 -19.69
C THR A 136 15.93 70.95 -20.70
N THR A 137 16.84 70.74 -21.63
CA THR A 137 16.88 69.54 -22.49
C THR A 137 18.31 69.02 -22.55
N ALA A 138 18.57 67.78 -22.13
CA ALA A 138 19.95 67.28 -22.03
C ALA A 138 20.60 67.05 -23.39
N LEU A 139 19.86 66.42 -24.31
CA LEU A 139 20.33 66.14 -25.65
C LEU A 139 19.28 66.55 -26.68
N VAL A 140 19.65 67.39 -27.65
CA VAL A 140 18.80 67.81 -28.77
C VAL A 140 19.45 67.38 -30.08
N LEU A 141 18.75 66.64 -30.92
CA LEU A 141 19.16 66.36 -32.30
C LEU A 141 18.11 66.88 -33.26
N GLY A 142 18.56 67.59 -34.29
CA GLY A 142 17.71 68.13 -35.34
C GLY A 142 18.39 68.15 -36.69
N ASP A 143 17.59 68.39 -37.72
CA ASP A 143 18.00 68.68 -39.09
C ASP A 143 18.88 67.58 -39.68
N SER A 144 18.39 66.35 -39.53
CA SER A 144 19.05 65.11 -39.96
C SER A 144 20.41 64.84 -39.30
N ALA A 145 20.65 65.40 -38.12
CA ALA A 145 21.82 65.07 -37.32
C ALA A 145 21.80 63.59 -36.91
N LYS A 146 22.98 62.95 -36.97
CA LYS A 146 23.20 61.60 -36.47
C LYS A 146 24.14 61.60 -35.26
N LEU A 147 23.84 60.81 -34.25
CA LEU A 147 24.70 60.65 -33.07
C LEU A 147 24.77 59.19 -32.62
N TYR A 148 25.98 58.78 -32.23
CA TYR A 148 26.21 57.53 -31.53
C TYR A 148 26.50 57.82 -30.05
N THR A 149 25.82 57.10 -29.16
CA THR A 149 25.95 57.26 -27.72
C THR A 149 25.94 55.91 -27.01
N GLU A 150 26.85 55.74 -26.06
CA GLU A 150 26.96 54.53 -25.27
C GLU A 150 27.39 54.83 -23.82
N TYR A 151 26.81 54.17 -22.82
CA TYR A 151 27.09 54.45 -21.41
C TYR A 151 26.90 55.93 -21.02
N LEU A 152 25.84 56.56 -21.54
CA LEU A 152 25.46 57.93 -21.23
C LEU A 152 24.54 57.95 -20.00
N SER A 153 24.75 58.88 -19.08
CA SER A 153 23.87 59.10 -17.92
C SER A 153 23.25 60.49 -17.99
N ILE A 154 21.94 60.57 -18.21
CA ILE A 154 21.16 61.81 -18.21
C ILE A 154 20.31 61.87 -16.94
N THR A 155 20.43 62.95 -16.16
CA THR A 155 19.60 63.11 -14.94
C THR A 155 19.07 64.54 -14.76
N ASN A 156 17.91 64.68 -14.11
CA ASN A 156 17.34 65.97 -13.71
C ASN A 156 17.05 66.93 -14.89
N GLY A 157 16.64 66.39 -16.03
CA GLY A 157 16.24 67.12 -17.23
C GLY A 157 14.76 67.55 -17.21
N ASP A 158 14.32 68.58 -17.94
CA ASP A 158 12.88 68.64 -18.31
C ASP A 158 12.62 67.62 -19.44
N TYR A 159 13.51 67.61 -20.43
CA TYR A 159 13.60 66.58 -21.47
C TYR A 159 14.98 65.91 -21.38
N GLY A 160 15.03 64.58 -21.31
CA GLY A 160 16.30 63.86 -21.40
C GLY A 160 16.86 63.95 -22.81
N VAL A 161 16.13 63.40 -23.78
CA VAL A 161 16.48 63.44 -25.20
C VAL A 161 15.32 64.03 -26.01
N TYR A 162 15.63 64.92 -26.95
CA TYR A 162 14.67 65.51 -27.88
C TYR A 162 15.15 65.32 -29.33
N LEU A 163 14.43 64.51 -30.10
CA LEU A 163 14.75 64.20 -31.50
C LEU A 163 13.74 64.85 -32.43
N GLN A 164 14.25 65.55 -33.46
CA GLN A 164 13.41 66.19 -34.45
C GLN A 164 13.99 66.22 -35.87
N THR A 165 13.12 66.55 -36.84
CA THR A 165 13.49 66.91 -38.22
C THR A 165 14.49 65.95 -38.88
N GLY A 166 14.19 64.65 -38.83
CA GLY A 166 14.96 63.59 -39.48
C GLY A 166 16.19 63.11 -38.72
N ALA A 167 16.36 63.51 -37.45
CA ALA A 167 17.46 63.04 -36.60
C ALA A 167 17.50 61.50 -36.48
N GLU A 168 18.68 60.96 -36.23
CA GLU A 168 18.94 59.54 -35.94
C GLU A 168 19.87 59.41 -34.74
N LEU A 169 19.42 58.70 -33.70
CA LEU A 169 20.17 58.43 -32.48
C LEU A 169 20.38 56.93 -32.29
N HIS A 170 21.60 56.53 -31.99
CA HIS A 170 21.92 55.22 -31.42
C HIS A 170 22.29 55.43 -29.94
N LEU A 171 21.39 55.04 -29.04
CA LEU A 171 21.53 55.15 -27.58
C LEU A 171 21.60 53.75 -27.00
N LEU A 172 22.78 53.37 -26.54
CA LEU A 172 23.10 52.02 -26.08
C LEU A 172 23.55 52.06 -24.61
N ASN A 173 23.19 51.05 -23.82
CA ASN A 173 23.74 50.84 -22.48
C ASN A 173 23.66 52.08 -21.55
N SER A 174 22.61 52.89 -21.68
CA SER A 174 22.55 54.25 -21.11
C SER A 174 21.41 54.41 -20.11
N THR A 175 21.45 55.46 -19.31
CA THR A 175 20.44 55.79 -18.30
C THR A 175 19.88 57.18 -18.51
N ILE A 176 18.56 57.30 -18.49
CA ILE A 176 17.80 58.55 -18.45
C ILE A 176 16.90 58.48 -17.23
N ASP A 177 17.12 59.37 -16.25
CA ASP A 177 16.43 59.33 -14.97
C ASP A 177 15.95 60.72 -14.53
N GLN A 178 14.86 60.78 -13.76
CA GLN A 178 14.35 62.02 -13.15
C GLN A 178 14.11 63.14 -14.18
N CYS A 179 13.39 62.85 -15.27
CA CYS A 179 13.04 63.84 -16.30
C CYS A 179 11.53 64.03 -16.42
N SER A 180 11.00 65.15 -16.90
CA SER A 180 9.56 65.19 -17.24
C SER A 180 9.26 64.26 -18.42
N TYR A 181 10.06 64.38 -19.50
CA TYR A 181 10.07 63.41 -20.59
C TYR A 181 11.45 62.77 -20.68
N GLY A 182 11.54 61.45 -20.56
CA GLY A 182 12.81 60.75 -20.77
C GLY A 182 13.31 60.96 -22.20
N MET A 183 12.47 60.63 -23.18
CA MET A 183 12.72 60.87 -24.60
C MET A 183 11.48 61.44 -25.30
N TYR A 184 11.70 62.43 -26.16
CA TYR A 184 10.67 63.04 -27.01
C TYR A 184 11.08 62.88 -28.48
N VAL A 185 10.38 62.03 -29.23
CA VAL A 185 10.79 61.60 -30.58
C VAL A 185 9.78 62.07 -31.62
N LYS A 186 10.11 63.11 -32.39
CA LYS A 186 9.18 63.76 -33.33
C LYS A 186 9.75 63.85 -34.74
N ASN A 187 9.11 63.23 -35.72
CA ASN A 187 9.57 63.19 -37.12
C ASN A 187 11.02 62.67 -37.23
N SER A 188 11.31 61.58 -36.54
CA SER A 188 12.65 60.99 -36.43
C SER A 188 12.53 59.47 -36.48
N GLY A 189 13.23 58.86 -37.43
CA GLY A 189 13.16 57.43 -37.72
C GLY A 189 14.52 56.77 -37.61
N TYR A 190 14.54 55.43 -37.66
CA TYR A 190 15.76 54.62 -37.56
C TYR A 190 16.57 54.83 -36.27
N ASN A 191 15.94 55.36 -35.21
CA ASN A 191 16.59 55.45 -33.91
C ASN A 191 16.72 54.06 -33.29
N VAL A 192 17.82 53.82 -32.59
CA VAL A 192 18.08 52.61 -31.81
C VAL A 192 18.22 53.02 -30.35
N VAL A 193 17.34 52.49 -29.50
CA VAL A 193 17.40 52.61 -28.05
C VAL A 193 17.50 51.19 -27.50
N ASP A 194 18.70 50.79 -27.08
CA ASP A 194 18.98 49.41 -26.71
C ASP A 194 19.69 49.30 -25.36
N ASN A 195 19.23 48.36 -24.53
CA ASN A 195 19.77 48.10 -23.20
C ASN A 195 19.88 49.35 -22.32
N CYS A 196 18.89 50.24 -22.40
CA CYS A 196 18.83 51.48 -21.64
C CYS A 196 17.85 51.39 -20.46
N MET A 197 18.08 52.23 -19.45
CA MET A 197 17.14 52.48 -18.35
C MET A 197 16.50 53.86 -18.54
N VAL A 198 15.18 53.92 -18.66
CA VAL A 198 14.42 55.17 -18.72
C VAL A 198 13.39 55.16 -17.59
N SER A 199 13.73 55.79 -16.48
CA SER A 199 13.01 55.67 -15.20
C SER A 199 12.71 57.00 -14.54
N ASN A 200 11.78 56.98 -13.58
CA ASN A 200 11.41 58.13 -12.76
C ASN A 200 11.07 59.38 -13.59
N CYS A 201 10.49 59.21 -14.78
CA CYS A 201 10.00 60.31 -15.62
C CYS A 201 8.49 60.46 -15.55
N ASP A 202 7.91 61.60 -15.97
CA ASP A 202 6.45 61.67 -16.12
C ASP A 202 6.01 60.75 -17.26
N ILE A 203 6.70 60.84 -18.41
CA ILE A 203 6.60 59.89 -19.52
C ILE A 203 8.01 59.43 -19.90
N GLY A 204 8.21 58.12 -20.03
CA GLY A 204 9.50 57.54 -20.39
C GLY A 204 9.90 57.90 -21.82
N ILE A 205 9.28 57.27 -22.82
CA ILE A 205 9.51 57.55 -24.25
C ILE A 205 8.20 58.02 -24.89
N PHE A 206 8.22 59.19 -25.51
CA PHE A 206 7.03 59.81 -26.10
C PHE A 206 7.22 60.13 -27.58
N PHE A 207 6.33 59.59 -28.41
CA PHE A 207 6.10 60.01 -29.78
C PHE A 207 4.82 60.86 -29.82
N PRO A 208 4.91 62.19 -29.98
CA PRO A 208 3.74 63.06 -30.03
C PRO A 208 2.87 62.80 -31.26
N SER A 209 1.67 63.38 -31.29
CA SER A 209 0.77 63.29 -32.45
C SER A 209 1.33 63.99 -33.70
N ASN A 210 0.82 63.60 -34.88
CA ASN A 210 1.22 64.15 -36.20
C ASN A 210 2.73 63.97 -36.46
N ASN A 211 3.16 62.71 -36.45
CA ASN A 211 4.56 62.36 -36.28
C ASN A 211 5.00 61.26 -37.25
N ILE A 212 5.94 61.60 -38.12
CA ILE A 212 6.53 60.70 -39.12
C ILE A 212 7.78 60.05 -38.51
N SER A 213 7.58 59.12 -37.58
CA SER A 213 8.66 58.35 -36.95
C SER A 213 8.50 56.86 -37.26
N ARG A 214 9.37 56.35 -38.12
CA ARG A 214 9.31 54.97 -38.64
C ARG A 214 10.61 54.23 -38.39
N HIS A 215 10.52 52.90 -38.32
CA HIS A 215 11.68 52.01 -38.19
C HIS A 215 12.53 52.26 -36.93
N ASN A 216 11.94 52.84 -35.89
CA ASN A 216 12.61 52.97 -34.60
C ASN A 216 12.63 51.61 -33.90
N ARG A 217 13.73 51.33 -33.21
CA ARG A 217 13.97 50.09 -32.46
C ARG A 217 14.18 50.44 -31.00
N ILE A 218 13.24 50.02 -30.17
CA ILE A 218 13.27 50.19 -28.72
C ILE A 218 13.37 48.78 -28.14
N THR A 219 14.60 48.36 -27.86
CA THR A 219 14.90 46.96 -27.54
C THR A 219 15.61 46.78 -26.20
N ASN A 220 15.27 45.73 -25.46
CA ASN A 220 15.97 45.33 -24.23
C ASN A 220 16.07 46.43 -23.15
N ASN A 221 15.15 47.40 -23.15
CA ASN A 221 15.20 48.52 -22.21
C ASN A 221 14.41 48.21 -20.93
N ASN A 222 14.79 48.87 -19.83
CA ASN A 222 13.99 48.98 -18.63
C ASN A 222 13.26 50.34 -18.64
N LEU A 223 11.94 50.32 -18.76
CA LEU A 223 11.08 51.51 -18.81
C LEU A 223 10.21 51.63 -17.53
N SER A 224 10.79 51.31 -16.37
CA SER A 224 10.02 51.21 -15.12
C SER A 224 9.98 52.50 -14.30
N TYR A 225 8.98 52.59 -13.41
CA TYR A 225 8.81 53.69 -12.45
C TYR A 225 8.55 55.06 -13.08
N ASN A 226 7.99 55.12 -14.30
CA ASN A 226 7.53 56.37 -14.87
C ASN A 226 6.12 56.68 -14.35
N THR A 227 5.89 57.94 -13.95
CA THR A 227 4.69 58.35 -13.19
C THR A 227 3.40 58.16 -13.99
N ASN A 228 3.44 58.29 -15.32
CA ASN A 228 2.24 58.17 -16.16
C ASN A 228 2.35 57.06 -17.20
N ILE A 229 3.21 57.21 -18.21
CA ILE A 229 3.31 56.22 -19.30
C ILE A 229 4.77 55.86 -19.56
N ALA A 230 5.09 54.58 -19.65
CA ALA A 230 6.45 54.15 -19.94
C ALA A 230 6.83 54.46 -21.39
N LEU A 231 5.99 54.05 -22.33
CA LEU A 231 6.15 54.33 -23.75
C LEU A 231 4.80 54.72 -24.34
N PHE A 232 4.74 55.90 -24.94
CA PHE A 232 3.54 56.40 -25.60
C PHE A 232 3.82 56.74 -27.07
N MET A 233 3.25 55.95 -27.96
CA MET A 233 3.10 56.28 -29.38
C MET A 233 1.73 56.92 -29.60
N SER A 234 1.67 58.24 -29.80
CA SER A 234 0.38 58.94 -29.97
C SER A 234 -0.24 58.71 -31.36
N MET A 235 -1.26 59.49 -31.75
CA MET A 235 -1.90 59.39 -33.07
C MET A 235 -0.91 59.69 -34.20
N GLY A 236 -0.67 58.68 -35.03
CA GLY A 236 0.26 58.72 -36.15
C GLY A 236 -0.37 59.17 -37.47
N GLN A 237 -1.69 59.08 -37.63
CA GLN A 237 -2.36 59.27 -38.92
C GLN A 237 -1.70 58.43 -40.04
N SER A 238 -1.40 57.16 -39.77
CA SER A 238 -0.66 56.25 -40.65
C SER A 238 0.82 56.62 -40.90
N SER A 239 1.45 57.37 -40.00
CA SER A 239 2.87 57.75 -40.14
C SER A 239 3.81 57.23 -39.05
N LEU A 240 3.30 56.77 -37.90
CA LEU A 240 4.05 56.02 -36.87
C LEU A 240 4.00 54.52 -37.18
N GLN A 241 4.91 54.07 -38.05
CA GLN A 241 4.85 52.72 -38.64
C GLN A 241 6.16 51.95 -38.58
N TYR A 242 6.05 50.61 -38.62
CA TYR A 242 7.18 49.68 -38.70
C TYR A 242 8.21 49.85 -37.57
N ASN A 243 7.76 50.33 -36.41
CA ASN A 243 8.60 50.41 -35.23
C ASN A 243 8.62 49.06 -34.51
N ILE A 244 9.74 48.75 -33.85
CA ILE A 244 9.94 47.51 -33.11
C ILE A 244 10.11 47.86 -31.63
N ILE A 245 9.25 47.29 -30.79
CA ILE A 245 9.30 47.35 -29.33
C ILE A 245 9.51 45.92 -28.86
N ARG A 246 10.76 45.55 -28.52
CA ARG A 246 11.10 44.15 -28.24
C ARG A 246 11.94 43.92 -26.99
N GLY A 247 11.62 42.92 -26.18
CA GLY A 247 12.50 42.53 -25.06
C GLY A 247 12.55 43.54 -23.92
N ASN A 248 11.65 44.53 -23.88
CA ASN A 248 11.68 45.56 -22.85
C ASN A 248 11.01 45.06 -21.56
N THR A 249 11.55 45.46 -20.41
CA THR A 249 10.89 45.33 -19.10
C THR A 249 10.16 46.63 -18.78
N VAL A 250 8.86 46.53 -18.53
CA VAL A 250 7.97 47.69 -18.34
C VAL A 250 7.15 47.49 -17.07
N SER A 251 7.53 48.18 -15.98
CA SER A 251 6.84 47.97 -14.70
C SER A 251 6.66 49.21 -13.83
N TYR A 252 5.63 49.18 -12.98
CA TYR A 252 5.33 50.24 -12.01
C TYR A 252 5.04 51.59 -12.66
N ASN A 253 4.24 51.61 -13.73
CA ASN A 253 3.71 52.81 -14.39
C ASN A 253 2.17 52.80 -14.33
N ASN A 254 1.50 53.93 -14.56
CA ASN A 254 0.03 53.89 -14.73
C ASN A 254 -0.32 53.13 -16.01
N ILE A 255 0.31 53.46 -17.14
CA ILE A 255 0.21 52.69 -18.38
C ILE A 255 1.60 52.23 -18.79
N GLY A 256 1.78 50.94 -19.04
CA GLY A 256 3.04 50.40 -19.55
C GLY A 256 3.28 50.89 -20.98
N LEU A 257 2.67 50.20 -21.95
CA LEU A 257 2.79 50.53 -23.36
C LEU A 257 1.48 51.11 -23.89
N HIS A 258 1.50 52.34 -24.42
CA HIS A 258 0.35 52.95 -25.08
C HIS A 258 0.67 53.16 -26.57
N ILE A 259 0.05 52.37 -27.44
CA ILE A 259 0.33 52.36 -28.87
C ILE A 259 -0.89 52.88 -29.63
N GLY A 260 -0.75 54.05 -30.23
CA GLY A 260 -1.86 54.84 -30.79
C GLY A 260 -2.55 55.73 -29.75
N ASN A 261 -3.45 56.58 -30.23
CA ASN A 261 -4.31 57.41 -29.36
C ASN A 261 -5.72 57.59 -29.95
N GLY A 262 -6.20 56.57 -30.67
CA GLY A 262 -7.58 56.41 -31.11
C GLY A 262 -7.96 57.26 -32.32
N GLY A 263 -8.38 56.60 -33.39
CA GLY A 263 -8.90 57.18 -34.62
C GLY A 263 -9.02 56.09 -35.68
N THR A 264 -10.13 56.03 -36.41
CA THR A 264 -10.32 55.01 -37.45
C THR A 264 -9.25 55.18 -38.54
N SER A 265 -8.59 54.09 -38.94
CA SER A 265 -7.57 54.06 -40.00
C SER A 265 -6.22 54.68 -39.64
N ASP A 266 -5.79 54.56 -38.38
CA ASP A 266 -4.40 54.84 -37.98
C ASP A 266 -3.56 53.57 -38.11
N ILE A 267 -3.11 53.25 -39.32
CA ILE A 267 -2.40 52.00 -39.61
C ILE A 267 -0.96 52.09 -39.08
N GLY A 268 -0.56 51.16 -38.23
CA GLY A 268 0.76 51.08 -37.60
C GLY A 268 1.73 50.09 -38.24
N PHE A 269 1.39 48.81 -38.38
CA PHE A 269 2.37 47.75 -38.71
C PHE A 269 3.58 47.72 -37.78
N ASN A 270 3.39 48.13 -36.52
CA ASN A 270 4.40 48.06 -35.49
C ASN A 270 4.42 46.64 -34.89
N LEU A 271 5.61 46.23 -34.44
CA LEU A 271 5.83 44.94 -33.80
C LEU A 271 6.14 45.14 -32.32
N ILE A 272 5.30 44.59 -31.46
CA ILE A 272 5.44 44.57 -30.02
C ILE A 272 5.69 43.11 -29.60
N GLU A 273 6.93 42.79 -29.27
CA GLU A 273 7.36 41.39 -29.16
C GLU A 273 8.19 41.09 -27.92
N SER A 274 7.94 39.97 -27.23
CA SER A 274 8.81 39.49 -26.14
C SER A 274 9.04 40.52 -25.03
N ASN A 275 8.09 41.43 -24.79
CA ASN A 275 8.19 42.38 -23.68
C ASN A 275 7.62 41.77 -22.40
N VAL A 276 8.22 42.13 -21.26
CA VAL A 276 7.71 41.79 -19.93
C VAL A 276 7.03 43.03 -19.36
N VAL A 277 5.70 43.01 -19.31
CA VAL A 277 4.85 44.15 -18.94
C VAL A 277 4.08 43.82 -17.68
N GLN A 278 4.51 44.37 -16.54
CA GLN A 278 4.00 43.94 -15.24
C GLN A 278 3.83 45.04 -14.19
N ASN A 279 2.91 44.86 -13.25
CA ASN A 279 2.68 45.79 -12.14
C ASN A 279 2.32 47.23 -12.60
N ASN A 280 1.52 47.37 -13.66
CA ASN A 280 0.97 48.65 -14.12
C ASN A 280 -0.56 48.70 -13.91
N ASP A 281 -1.20 49.87 -13.96
CA ASP A 281 -2.67 49.91 -13.97
C ASP A 281 -3.21 49.32 -15.29
N ILE A 282 -2.62 49.73 -16.41
CA ILE A 282 -2.86 49.10 -17.71
C ILE A 282 -1.52 48.61 -18.25
N GLY A 283 -1.39 47.31 -18.50
CA GLY A 283 -0.17 46.74 -19.07
C GLY A 283 0.08 47.30 -20.47
N ILE A 284 -0.75 46.90 -21.43
CA ILE A 284 -0.70 47.39 -22.80
C ILE A 284 -2.04 48.00 -23.18
N LYS A 285 -2.02 49.22 -23.67
CA LYS A 285 -3.15 49.91 -24.28
C LYS A 285 -2.90 50.09 -25.77
N LEU A 286 -3.66 49.38 -26.58
CA LEU A 286 -3.62 49.44 -28.04
C LEU A 286 -4.79 50.29 -28.56
N SER A 287 -4.47 51.26 -29.41
CA SER A 287 -5.39 52.24 -29.98
C SER A 287 -4.96 52.66 -31.39
N GLN A 288 -4.24 51.76 -32.07
CA GLN A 288 -3.73 51.85 -33.43
C GLN A 288 -4.17 50.58 -34.19
N ASP A 289 -4.25 50.68 -35.52
CA ASP A 289 -4.72 49.58 -36.37
C ASP A 289 -3.54 48.78 -36.96
N ALA A 290 -3.76 47.50 -37.25
CA ALA A 290 -2.83 46.63 -37.98
C ALA A 290 -1.42 46.48 -37.36
N ASP A 291 -1.32 46.53 -36.04
CA ASP A 291 -0.12 46.18 -35.28
C ASP A 291 -0.09 44.68 -34.94
N THR A 292 1.09 44.17 -34.63
CA THR A 292 1.31 42.79 -34.19
C THR A 292 1.89 42.76 -32.78
N LEU A 293 1.18 42.10 -31.87
CA LEU A 293 1.59 41.82 -30.50
C LEU A 293 1.86 40.32 -30.38
N ARG A 294 3.11 39.92 -30.09
CA ARG A 294 3.45 38.50 -29.92
C ARG A 294 4.48 38.17 -28.86
N ALA A 295 4.40 36.99 -28.26
CA ALA A 295 5.33 36.50 -27.25
C ALA A 295 5.49 37.43 -26.03
N ASN A 296 4.54 38.33 -25.76
CA ASN A 296 4.63 39.24 -24.62
C ASN A 296 4.12 38.55 -23.35
N LEU A 297 4.84 38.75 -22.25
CA LEU A 297 4.40 38.40 -20.90
C LEU A 297 3.72 39.62 -20.28
N ILE A 298 2.41 39.55 -20.06
CA ILE A 298 1.57 40.64 -19.55
C ILE A 298 0.93 40.20 -18.24
N GLU A 299 1.56 40.55 -17.11
CA GLU A 299 1.16 39.97 -15.82
C GLU A 299 1.08 40.95 -14.65
N MET A 300 0.27 40.63 -13.64
CA MET A 300 0.16 41.43 -12.40
C MET A 300 -0.20 42.90 -12.64
N ASN A 301 -0.85 43.24 -13.77
CA ASN A 301 -1.41 44.56 -14.00
C ASN A 301 -2.85 44.62 -13.45
N VAL A 302 -3.47 45.81 -13.42
CA VAL A 302 -4.92 45.86 -13.18
C VAL A 302 -5.64 45.32 -14.42
N THR A 303 -5.51 45.99 -15.56
CA THR A 303 -5.93 45.45 -16.87
C THR A 303 -4.70 45.00 -17.64
N GLY A 304 -4.71 43.77 -18.16
CA GLY A 304 -3.59 43.23 -18.94
C GLY A 304 -3.43 43.96 -20.28
N LEU A 305 -4.33 43.68 -21.22
CA LEU A 305 -4.35 44.24 -22.56
C LEU A 305 -5.70 44.91 -22.86
N LEU A 306 -5.65 46.18 -23.28
CA LEU A 306 -6.82 46.97 -23.64
C LEU A 306 -6.74 47.43 -25.09
N LEU A 307 -7.62 46.90 -25.94
CA LEU A 307 -7.85 47.38 -27.30
C LEU A 307 -9.01 48.38 -27.28
N THR A 308 -8.75 49.61 -27.72
CA THR A 308 -9.75 50.67 -27.80
C THR A 308 -9.56 51.50 -29.06
N LYS A 309 -10.54 51.46 -29.98
CA LYS A 309 -10.40 51.98 -31.35
C LYS A 309 -9.18 51.39 -32.07
N ALA A 310 -8.99 50.07 -31.96
CA ALA A 310 -7.86 49.35 -32.50
C ALA A 310 -8.38 48.18 -33.35
N SER A 311 -8.23 48.28 -34.67
CA SER A 311 -8.80 47.33 -35.63
C SER A 311 -7.73 46.58 -36.41
N SER A 312 -8.06 45.36 -36.86
CA SER A 312 -7.19 44.53 -37.70
C SER A 312 -5.83 44.20 -37.09
N ASN A 313 -5.70 44.21 -35.76
CA ASN A 313 -4.47 43.84 -35.07
C ASN A 313 -4.34 42.33 -34.91
N HIS A 314 -3.10 41.87 -34.79
CA HIS A 314 -2.77 40.48 -34.50
C HIS A 314 -2.24 40.39 -33.07
N VAL A 315 -2.98 39.74 -32.18
CA VAL A 315 -2.57 39.44 -30.80
C VAL A 315 -2.37 37.93 -30.73
N ILE A 316 -1.12 37.49 -30.82
CA ILE A 316 -0.76 36.07 -31.01
C ILE A 316 0.31 35.60 -30.03
N ASN A 317 0.26 34.37 -29.51
CA ASN A 317 1.26 33.82 -28.59
C ASN A 317 1.60 34.75 -27.41
N ASN A 318 0.63 35.43 -26.79
CA ASN A 318 0.91 36.23 -25.59
C ASN A 318 0.46 35.48 -24.33
N LEU A 319 1.23 35.62 -23.26
CA LEU A 319 0.91 35.10 -21.94
C LEU A 319 0.37 36.24 -21.07
N ILE A 320 -0.94 36.22 -20.80
CA ILE A 320 -1.67 37.27 -20.07
C ILE A 320 -2.21 36.68 -18.76
N GLN A 321 -1.54 36.96 -17.64
CA GLN A 321 -1.82 36.24 -16.40
C GLN A 321 -1.84 37.08 -15.12
N ASN A 322 -2.55 36.62 -14.10
CA ASN A 322 -2.56 37.21 -12.76
C ASN A 322 -2.93 38.70 -12.74
N ASN A 323 -3.67 39.20 -13.74
CA ASN A 323 -4.14 40.59 -13.75
C ASN A 323 -5.38 40.73 -12.85
N THR A 324 -5.46 41.83 -12.10
CA THR A 324 -6.48 42.02 -11.03
C THR A 324 -7.84 42.52 -11.53
N ALA A 325 -8.01 42.68 -12.84
CA ALA A 325 -9.27 42.91 -13.53
C ALA A 325 -9.38 42.00 -14.76
N TRP A 326 -9.49 42.58 -15.97
CA TRP A 326 -9.59 41.81 -17.21
C TRP A 326 -8.20 41.49 -17.77
N GLY A 327 -8.00 40.26 -18.22
CA GLY A 327 -6.84 39.87 -19.01
C GLY A 327 -6.80 40.65 -20.33
N LEU A 328 -7.89 40.60 -21.09
CA LEU A 328 -8.03 41.29 -22.37
C LEU A 328 -9.40 41.96 -22.49
N THR A 329 -9.44 43.21 -22.94
CA THR A 329 -10.68 43.95 -23.24
C THR A 329 -10.62 44.57 -24.63
N LEU A 330 -11.66 44.36 -25.44
CA LEU A 330 -11.90 45.02 -26.73
C LEU A 330 -13.11 45.96 -26.60
N THR A 331 -12.93 47.24 -26.92
CA THR A 331 -14.00 48.26 -26.79
C THR A 331 -13.90 49.36 -27.85
N ASP A 332 -14.95 50.18 -27.99
CA ASP A 332 -14.94 51.45 -28.76
C ASP A 332 -14.63 51.24 -30.25
N GLY A 333 -15.22 50.21 -30.88
CA GLY A 333 -14.99 49.89 -32.30
C GLY A 333 -13.60 49.32 -32.58
N SER A 334 -13.22 48.30 -31.80
CA SER A 334 -11.98 47.54 -32.04
C SER A 334 -12.31 46.31 -32.88
N ASP A 335 -12.32 46.49 -34.20
CA ASP A 335 -12.95 45.54 -35.12
C ASP A 335 -11.96 44.66 -35.87
N GLY A 336 -12.35 43.44 -36.24
CA GLY A 336 -11.55 42.62 -37.16
C GLY A 336 -10.19 42.17 -36.61
N ASN A 337 -10.00 42.14 -35.29
CA ASN A 337 -8.74 41.70 -34.69
C ASN A 337 -8.63 40.17 -34.67
N LEU A 338 -7.42 39.65 -34.87
CA LEU A 338 -7.09 38.25 -34.69
C LEU A 338 -6.50 38.06 -33.29
N ILE A 339 -7.23 37.38 -32.42
CA ILE A 339 -6.79 36.98 -31.09
C ILE A 339 -6.56 35.48 -31.14
N SER A 340 -5.30 35.06 -31.24
CA SER A 340 -4.99 33.64 -31.41
C SER A 340 -3.85 33.15 -30.53
N THR A 341 -3.82 31.87 -30.17
CA THR A 341 -2.67 31.24 -29.49
C THR A 341 -2.25 31.93 -28.19
N ASN A 342 -3.13 32.70 -27.55
CA ASN A 342 -2.81 33.39 -26.30
C ASN A 342 -3.19 32.54 -25.09
N GLY A 343 -2.34 32.55 -24.06
CA GLY A 343 -2.64 31.99 -22.75
C GLY A 343 -3.20 33.08 -21.82
N LEU A 344 -4.44 32.95 -21.38
CA LEU A 344 -5.08 33.91 -20.45
C LEU A 344 -5.41 33.22 -19.12
N TYR A 345 -4.51 33.38 -18.14
CA TYR A 345 -4.51 32.57 -16.92
C TYR A 345 -4.69 33.34 -15.62
N ASN A 346 -5.55 32.82 -14.74
CA ASN A 346 -5.69 33.31 -13.36
C ASN A 346 -5.92 34.84 -13.24
N ASN A 347 -6.50 35.47 -14.27
CA ASN A 347 -6.95 36.85 -14.17
C ASN A 347 -8.26 36.89 -13.37
N THR A 348 -8.68 38.06 -12.91
CA THR A 348 -10.03 38.17 -12.33
C THR A 348 -11.10 37.81 -13.36
N SER A 349 -10.98 38.28 -14.60
CA SER A 349 -11.78 37.81 -15.74
C SER A 349 -10.88 37.68 -16.98
N GLY A 350 -11.23 36.79 -17.92
CA GLY A 350 -10.47 36.52 -19.14
C GLY A 350 -10.62 37.62 -20.20
N ILE A 351 -11.44 37.35 -21.22
CA ILE A 351 -11.67 38.22 -22.37
C ILE A 351 -13.03 38.91 -22.27
N ARG A 352 -13.04 40.24 -22.42
CA ARG A 352 -14.27 41.03 -22.60
C ARG A 352 -14.32 41.68 -23.96
N VAL A 353 -15.43 41.52 -24.66
CA VAL A 353 -15.74 42.28 -25.87
C VAL A 353 -16.95 43.13 -25.60
N THR A 354 -16.80 44.45 -25.73
CA THR A 354 -17.82 45.41 -25.31
C THR A 354 -17.88 46.61 -26.26
N HIS A 355 -18.73 47.56 -25.91
CA HIS A 355 -18.95 48.78 -26.66
C HIS A 355 -18.75 50.03 -25.78
N LYS A 356 -18.45 51.15 -26.42
CA LYS A 356 -18.44 52.46 -25.77
C LYS A 356 -19.19 53.45 -26.65
N ASP A 357 -20.13 54.20 -26.06
CA ASP A 357 -20.95 55.18 -26.80
C ASP A 357 -21.59 54.59 -28.07
N PHE A 358 -22.13 53.36 -27.97
CA PHE A 358 -22.72 52.57 -29.07
C PHE A 358 -21.76 52.19 -30.21
N LYS A 359 -20.44 52.27 -29.99
CA LYS A 359 -19.44 51.72 -30.90
C LYS A 359 -19.07 50.32 -30.45
N TYR A 360 -19.78 49.36 -31.01
CA TYR A 360 -19.57 47.93 -30.79
C TYR A 360 -18.24 47.49 -31.41
N SER A 361 -17.52 46.63 -30.70
CA SER A 361 -16.33 45.96 -31.25
C SER A 361 -16.79 44.67 -31.90
N ILE A 362 -16.62 44.53 -33.21
CA ILE A 362 -17.22 43.46 -34.02
C ILE A 362 -16.20 42.74 -34.90
N ASP A 363 -16.60 41.62 -35.50
CA ASP A 363 -15.81 40.86 -36.47
C ASP A 363 -14.44 40.38 -35.94
N ASN A 364 -14.25 40.28 -34.62
CA ASN A 364 -13.00 39.75 -34.06
C ASN A 364 -13.01 38.22 -34.13
N THR A 365 -11.84 37.64 -34.39
CA THR A 365 -11.62 36.19 -34.45
C THR A 365 -10.89 35.75 -33.20
N PHE A 366 -11.39 34.70 -32.55
CA PHE A 366 -10.77 34.07 -31.38
C PHE A 366 -10.47 32.61 -31.70
N SER A 367 -9.19 32.27 -31.88
CA SER A 367 -8.79 30.91 -32.25
C SER A 367 -7.59 30.38 -31.49
N TYR A 368 -7.59 29.10 -31.10
CA TYR A 368 -6.42 28.49 -30.43
C TYR A 368 -6.01 29.17 -29.11
N ASN A 369 -6.89 29.93 -28.45
CA ASN A 369 -6.56 30.54 -27.17
C ASN A 369 -6.81 29.56 -26.02
N SER A 370 -6.00 29.65 -24.98
CA SER A 370 -6.13 28.85 -23.77
C SER A 370 -6.55 29.76 -22.61
N LEU A 371 -7.79 29.64 -22.16
CA LEU A 371 -8.35 30.43 -21.06
C LEU A 371 -8.58 29.52 -19.86
N TYR A 372 -7.81 29.77 -18.79
CA TYR A 372 -7.79 28.87 -17.64
C TYR A 372 -7.75 29.62 -16.32
N GLY A 373 -8.50 29.13 -15.32
CA GLY A 373 -8.38 29.57 -13.92
C GLY A 373 -8.75 31.03 -13.67
N ASN A 374 -9.34 31.71 -14.65
CA ASN A 374 -9.88 33.05 -14.46
C ASN A 374 -11.03 32.99 -13.44
N GLN A 375 -11.03 33.91 -12.47
CA GLN A 375 -11.90 33.84 -11.29
C GLN A 375 -13.39 34.00 -11.62
N ASN A 376 -13.67 34.73 -12.69
CA ASN A 376 -15.00 35.02 -13.18
C ASN A 376 -15.24 34.39 -14.56
N GLU A 377 -15.57 35.20 -15.56
CA GLU A 377 -15.84 34.75 -16.92
C GLU A 377 -14.52 34.51 -17.66
N ALA A 378 -14.44 33.42 -18.43
CA ALA A 378 -13.40 33.26 -19.45
C ALA A 378 -13.70 34.18 -20.64
N PHE A 379 -14.96 34.24 -21.05
CA PHE A 379 -15.45 35.14 -22.09
C PHE A 379 -16.71 35.89 -21.64
N LEU A 380 -16.73 37.20 -21.93
CA LEU A 380 -17.93 38.03 -21.84
C LEU A 380 -18.10 38.83 -23.13
N PHE A 381 -19.19 38.59 -23.84
CA PHE A 381 -19.59 39.33 -25.03
C PHE A 381 -20.76 40.24 -24.73
N GLU A 382 -20.55 41.55 -24.86
CA GLU A 382 -21.59 42.60 -24.80
C GLU A 382 -21.71 43.31 -26.17
N ALA A 383 -21.01 42.82 -27.19
CA ALA A 383 -20.97 43.37 -28.53
C ALA A 383 -20.70 42.26 -29.56
N GLY A 384 -21.32 42.37 -30.74
CA GLY A 384 -21.16 41.45 -31.85
C GLY A 384 -21.80 41.95 -33.16
N PRO A 385 -21.83 41.11 -34.21
CA PRO A 385 -21.36 39.73 -34.24
C PRO A 385 -19.83 39.64 -34.17
N GLN A 386 -19.32 38.53 -33.66
CA GLN A 386 -17.91 38.16 -33.78
C GLN A 386 -17.74 37.13 -34.91
N GLN A 387 -16.52 36.99 -35.41
CA GLN A 387 -16.21 35.87 -36.29
C GLN A 387 -16.21 34.57 -35.47
N PRO A 388 -16.46 33.40 -36.09
CA PRO A 388 -16.56 32.14 -35.36
C PRO A 388 -15.40 31.94 -34.39
N LEU A 389 -15.73 31.54 -33.16
CA LEU A 389 -14.76 31.23 -32.12
C LEU A 389 -14.49 29.73 -32.19
N VAL A 390 -13.26 29.34 -32.53
CA VAL A 390 -12.94 27.95 -32.86
C VAL A 390 -11.60 27.52 -32.25
N SER A 391 -11.45 26.25 -31.93
CA SER A 391 -10.22 25.65 -31.39
C SER A 391 -9.68 26.30 -30.12
N ASN A 392 -10.49 27.01 -29.33
CA ASN A 392 -10.08 27.52 -28.03
C ASN A 392 -10.25 26.46 -26.94
N SER A 393 -9.38 26.48 -25.94
CA SER A 393 -9.52 25.73 -24.68
C SER A 393 -10.13 26.65 -23.63
N ILE A 394 -11.38 26.37 -23.24
CA ILE A 394 -12.20 27.24 -22.40
C ILE A 394 -12.50 26.53 -21.09
N THR A 395 -11.91 27.03 -20.00
CA THR A 395 -12.18 26.54 -18.65
C THR A 395 -12.28 27.72 -17.67
N GLY A 396 -13.09 27.56 -16.64
CA GLY A 396 -13.25 28.56 -15.58
C GLY A 396 -12.91 28.00 -14.20
N SER A 397 -12.73 28.89 -13.22
CA SER A 397 -12.73 28.47 -11.80
C SER A 397 -14.15 28.35 -11.23
N ARG A 398 -15.15 28.76 -12.00
CA ARG A 398 -16.57 28.67 -11.67
C ARG A 398 -17.19 27.47 -12.36
N ASP A 399 -18.22 26.92 -11.73
CA ASP A 399 -19.03 25.85 -12.30
C ASP A 399 -20.15 26.37 -13.22
N THR A 400 -20.37 27.70 -13.28
CA THR A 400 -21.36 28.33 -14.17
C THR A 400 -20.89 29.67 -14.73
N ASN A 401 -21.54 30.12 -15.82
CA ASN A 401 -21.35 31.44 -16.44
C ASN A 401 -19.88 31.74 -16.78
N VAL A 402 -19.16 30.75 -17.29
CA VAL A 402 -17.77 30.86 -17.75
C VAL A 402 -17.73 31.50 -19.14
N PHE A 403 -18.69 31.19 -20.00
CA PHE A 403 -18.87 31.80 -21.31
C PHE A 403 -20.19 32.54 -21.36
N VAL A 404 -20.15 33.87 -21.44
CA VAL A 404 -21.33 34.72 -21.27
C VAL A 404 -21.61 35.48 -22.55
N ASN A 405 -22.81 35.26 -23.12
CA ASN A 405 -23.38 36.08 -24.17
C ASN A 405 -24.38 37.08 -23.58
N HIS A 406 -23.97 38.34 -23.47
CA HIS A 406 -24.84 39.48 -23.15
C HIS A 406 -25.12 40.35 -24.39
N PHE A 407 -25.00 39.75 -25.57
CA PHE A 407 -25.33 40.35 -26.86
C PHE A 407 -26.58 39.64 -27.43
N ASP A 408 -27.36 40.36 -28.26
CA ASP A 408 -28.67 39.90 -28.74
C ASP A 408 -28.60 38.91 -29.90
N ASP A 409 -27.49 38.86 -30.65
CA ASP A 409 -27.29 37.83 -31.68
C ASP A 409 -26.58 36.58 -31.14
N ASP A 410 -26.80 35.48 -31.86
CA ASP A 410 -26.16 34.19 -31.60
C ASP A 410 -24.64 34.25 -31.78
N ILE A 411 -23.92 33.49 -30.96
CA ILE A 411 -22.47 33.31 -31.04
C ILE A 411 -22.16 31.90 -31.53
N LEU A 412 -21.42 31.79 -32.63
CA LEU A 412 -20.91 30.52 -33.13
C LEU A 412 -19.59 30.17 -32.44
N ALA A 413 -19.65 29.29 -31.43
CA ALA A 413 -18.53 28.82 -30.61
C ALA A 413 -18.26 27.31 -30.81
N THR A 414 -18.34 26.84 -32.06
CA THR A 414 -18.13 25.44 -32.41
C THR A 414 -16.65 25.07 -32.46
N GLY A 415 -16.32 23.82 -32.18
CA GLY A 415 -14.97 23.29 -32.29
C GLY A 415 -14.05 23.81 -31.19
N ASN A 416 -14.60 24.20 -30.03
CA ASN A 416 -13.81 24.52 -28.83
C ASN A 416 -13.80 23.34 -27.87
N TRP A 417 -12.77 23.28 -27.02
CA TRP A 417 -12.69 22.39 -25.87
C TRP A 417 -13.23 23.10 -24.63
N TRP A 418 -14.14 22.46 -23.90
CA TRP A 418 -14.85 23.04 -22.75
C TRP A 418 -14.38 22.48 -21.40
N GLY A 419 -13.27 21.74 -21.39
CA GLY A 419 -12.77 21.03 -20.20
C GLY A 419 -13.49 19.70 -19.90
N THR A 420 -14.59 19.40 -20.59
CA THR A 420 -15.41 18.18 -20.45
C THR A 420 -16.17 17.89 -21.74
N ASN A 421 -16.55 16.62 -21.94
CA ASN A 421 -17.46 16.18 -22.99
C ASN A 421 -18.92 16.00 -22.52
N ASP A 422 -19.19 16.28 -21.25
CA ASP A 422 -20.56 16.27 -20.70
C ASP A 422 -21.32 17.52 -21.13
N THR A 423 -22.23 17.38 -22.09
CA THR A 423 -23.02 18.49 -22.61
C THR A 423 -23.86 19.20 -21.54
N THR A 424 -24.31 18.51 -20.49
CA THR A 424 -25.07 19.16 -19.42
C THR A 424 -24.16 20.04 -18.56
N ALA A 425 -22.93 19.61 -18.30
CA ALA A 425 -21.93 20.45 -17.65
C ALA A 425 -21.57 21.65 -18.52
N ILE A 426 -21.39 21.46 -19.84
CA ILE A 426 -21.12 22.55 -20.78
C ILE A 426 -22.28 23.55 -20.81
N ASP A 427 -23.52 23.08 -20.90
CA ASP A 427 -24.71 23.95 -20.88
C ASP A 427 -24.74 24.82 -19.61
N SER A 428 -24.31 24.30 -18.45
CA SER A 428 -24.22 25.12 -17.22
C SER A 428 -23.08 26.15 -17.20
N LEU A 429 -22.02 25.94 -17.99
CA LEU A 429 -20.91 26.89 -18.13
C LEU A 429 -21.29 28.09 -19.01
N ILE A 430 -22.33 27.95 -19.83
CA ILE A 430 -22.78 28.96 -20.78
C ILE A 430 -23.90 29.79 -20.14
N PHE A 431 -23.87 31.10 -20.35
CA PHE A 431 -25.00 31.98 -20.06
C PHE A 431 -25.48 32.63 -21.35
N ASP A 432 -26.69 32.29 -21.80
CA ASP A 432 -27.21 32.68 -23.12
C ASP A 432 -28.75 32.84 -23.15
N SER A 433 -29.34 32.72 -24.35
CA SER A 433 -30.79 32.79 -24.60
C SER A 433 -31.64 31.81 -23.77
N HIS A 434 -31.06 30.68 -23.34
CA HIS A 434 -31.74 29.70 -22.49
C HIS A 434 -31.88 30.17 -21.04
N ASP A 435 -30.98 31.04 -20.58
CA ASP A 435 -31.03 31.67 -19.26
C ASP A 435 -31.83 32.97 -19.27
N ASN A 436 -31.75 33.72 -20.37
CA ASN A 436 -32.45 35.00 -20.55
C ASN A 436 -32.80 35.27 -22.02
N ASP A 437 -34.09 35.40 -22.30
CA ASP A 437 -34.66 35.55 -23.66
C ASP A 437 -34.30 36.85 -24.39
N PHE A 438 -33.58 37.78 -23.73
CA PHE A 438 -33.05 38.99 -24.36
C PHE A 438 -31.73 38.77 -25.11
N TYR A 439 -31.00 37.69 -24.82
CA TYR A 439 -29.69 37.42 -25.42
C TYR A 439 -29.77 36.34 -26.52
N GLY A 440 -28.74 36.28 -27.37
CA GLY A 440 -28.59 35.25 -28.40
C GLY A 440 -28.05 33.93 -27.85
N GLU A 441 -28.24 32.84 -28.60
CA GLU A 441 -27.77 31.50 -28.25
C GLU A 441 -26.26 31.35 -28.46
N VAL A 442 -25.58 30.59 -27.58
CA VAL A 442 -24.19 30.17 -27.80
C VAL A 442 -24.19 28.78 -28.43
N ILE A 443 -23.91 28.72 -29.72
CA ILE A 443 -23.90 27.48 -30.50
C ILE A 443 -22.51 26.83 -30.38
N TYR A 444 -22.37 25.86 -29.48
CA TYR A 444 -21.07 25.21 -29.18
C TYR A 444 -20.84 23.86 -29.85
N LYS A 445 -21.83 23.28 -30.55
CA LYS A 445 -21.75 21.96 -31.19
C LYS A 445 -21.43 22.05 -32.69
N PRO A 446 -20.51 21.22 -33.22
CA PRO A 446 -19.72 20.18 -32.52
C PRO A 446 -18.65 20.79 -31.60
N MET A 447 -18.21 20.07 -30.57
CA MET A 447 -17.12 20.46 -29.66
C MET A 447 -15.90 19.53 -29.85
N LEU A 448 -14.72 19.95 -29.40
CA LEU A 448 -13.53 19.10 -29.39
C LEU A 448 -13.59 18.11 -28.21
N ASP A 449 -12.94 16.96 -28.37
CA ASP A 449 -12.82 15.96 -27.29
C ASP A 449 -11.67 16.27 -26.31
N ASP A 450 -10.68 17.02 -26.77
CA ASP A 450 -9.45 17.41 -26.08
C ASP A 450 -9.00 18.81 -26.59
N PRO A 451 -8.09 19.53 -25.89
CA PRO A 451 -7.54 20.78 -26.40
C PRO A 451 -6.86 20.59 -27.77
N ASP A 452 -6.95 21.61 -28.63
CA ASP A 452 -6.28 21.63 -29.93
C ASP A 452 -4.75 21.82 -29.74
N PRO A 453 -3.88 21.02 -30.39
CA PRO A 453 -2.42 21.10 -30.23
C PRO A 453 -1.78 22.45 -30.56
N GLU A 454 -2.44 23.28 -31.39
CA GLU A 454 -1.93 24.64 -31.65
C GLU A 454 -2.27 25.63 -30.52
N SER A 455 -3.08 25.22 -29.53
CA SER A 455 -3.38 26.03 -28.36
C SER A 455 -2.27 25.90 -27.30
N PRO A 456 -1.96 26.97 -26.54
CA PRO A 456 -0.99 26.88 -25.46
C PRO A 456 -1.31 25.75 -24.47
N ILE A 457 -0.29 24.95 -24.14
CA ILE A 457 -0.47 23.71 -23.38
C ILE A 457 -1.10 23.99 -22.00
N SER A 458 -2.13 23.21 -21.64
CA SER A 458 -2.85 23.43 -20.40
C SER A 458 -2.00 23.02 -19.21
N LYS A 459 -2.24 23.66 -18.06
CA LYS A 459 -1.53 23.29 -16.84
C LYS A 459 -1.99 21.94 -16.28
N PRO A 460 -1.10 21.17 -15.61
CA PRO A 460 -1.45 19.92 -14.96
C PRO A 460 -2.58 20.12 -13.95
N ARG A 461 -3.54 19.20 -13.95
CA ARG A 461 -4.68 19.27 -13.03
C ARG A 461 -4.40 18.46 -11.76
N ASN A 462 -5.02 18.89 -10.66
CA ASN A 462 -4.99 18.19 -9.37
C ASN A 462 -3.58 17.82 -8.90
N VAL A 463 -2.68 18.80 -8.91
CA VAL A 463 -1.34 18.63 -8.34
C VAL A 463 -1.47 18.58 -6.82
N VAL A 464 -1.16 17.43 -6.23
CA VAL A 464 -1.26 17.16 -4.78
C VAL A 464 0.10 16.73 -4.24
N LYS A 465 0.48 17.18 -3.05
CA LYS A 465 1.69 16.74 -2.32
C LYS A 465 1.33 16.09 -0.99
N ARG A 466 2.03 15.03 -0.59
CA ARG A 466 1.81 14.25 0.65
C ARG A 466 3.12 13.70 1.21
N LEU A 467 3.11 13.31 2.48
CA LEU A 467 4.26 12.64 3.12
C LEU A 467 4.20 11.13 2.87
N ILE A 468 5.34 10.54 2.50
CA ILE A 468 5.57 9.09 2.53
C ILE A 468 6.82 8.82 3.38
N GLY A 469 6.60 8.47 4.66
CA GLY A 469 7.67 8.48 5.66
C GLY A 469 8.25 9.89 5.87
N THR A 470 9.53 10.09 5.55
CA THR A 470 10.19 11.41 5.64
C THR A 470 10.27 12.17 4.30
N LYS A 471 9.71 11.61 3.23
CA LYS A 471 9.81 12.15 1.87
C LYS A 471 8.50 12.82 1.46
N VAL A 472 8.56 13.76 0.51
CA VAL A 472 7.37 14.39 -0.08
C VAL A 472 7.09 13.79 -1.43
N LYS A 473 5.94 13.14 -1.60
CA LYS A 473 5.44 12.68 -2.89
C LYS A 473 4.50 13.72 -3.48
N VAL A 474 4.64 14.00 -4.77
CA VAL A 474 3.78 14.88 -5.56
C VAL A 474 3.13 14.03 -6.65
N ASP A 475 1.81 14.15 -6.82
CA ASP A 475 1.01 13.44 -7.82
C ASP A 475 0.14 14.44 -8.61
N TRP A 476 -0.14 14.19 -9.89
CA TRP A 476 -1.07 14.99 -10.71
C TRP A 476 -1.83 14.16 -11.75
N ILE A 477 -2.87 14.74 -12.33
CA ILE A 477 -3.63 14.13 -13.44
C ILE A 477 -2.95 14.46 -14.76
N ASN A 478 -2.86 13.45 -15.63
CA ASN A 478 -2.32 13.61 -16.96
C ASN A 478 -3.15 14.60 -17.79
N ASN A 479 -2.46 15.50 -18.49
CA ASN A 479 -2.93 16.28 -19.61
C ASN A 479 -3.40 15.37 -20.75
N THR A 480 -4.34 15.85 -21.57
CA THR A 480 -4.95 15.06 -22.66
C THR A 480 -4.56 15.57 -24.04
N GLU A 481 -3.84 16.68 -24.10
CA GLU A 481 -3.23 17.23 -25.31
C GLU A 481 -2.38 16.19 -26.04
N ALA A 482 -2.56 16.13 -27.37
CA ALA A 482 -1.92 15.10 -28.21
C ALA A 482 -0.41 15.32 -28.40
N ASP A 483 0.04 16.55 -28.19
CA ASP A 483 1.39 17.09 -28.30
C ASP A 483 2.09 17.24 -26.93
N LEU A 484 1.49 16.72 -25.85
CA LEU A 484 2.13 16.67 -24.53
C LEU A 484 3.46 15.88 -24.58
N ALA A 485 4.58 16.56 -24.31
CA ALA A 485 5.90 15.94 -24.24
C ALA A 485 6.30 15.53 -22.82
N GLY A 486 5.85 16.26 -21.79
CA GLY A 486 6.12 15.89 -20.40
C GLY A 486 5.79 16.97 -19.36
N TYR A 487 6.38 16.83 -18.17
CA TYR A 487 6.14 17.70 -17.01
C TYR A 487 7.43 18.15 -16.33
N ARG A 488 7.43 19.38 -15.79
CA ARG A 488 8.49 19.88 -14.90
C ARG A 488 7.92 20.12 -13.50
N VAL A 489 8.60 19.60 -12.47
CA VAL A 489 8.23 19.78 -11.06
C VAL A 489 9.17 20.80 -10.42
N TYR A 490 8.62 21.97 -10.10
CA TYR A 490 9.32 23.11 -9.56
C TYR A 490 9.29 23.15 -8.03
N PHE A 491 10.38 23.62 -7.40
CA PHE A 491 10.51 23.69 -5.94
C PHE A 491 11.41 24.85 -5.45
N GLY A 492 11.15 25.27 -4.20
CA GLY A 492 11.90 26.31 -3.50
C GLY A 492 11.49 27.74 -3.88
N ASN A 493 11.75 28.70 -2.98
CA ASN A 493 11.27 30.08 -3.11
C ASN A 493 12.34 31.07 -3.62
N GLN A 494 11.92 32.03 -4.43
CA GLN A 494 12.48 33.39 -4.44
C GLN A 494 11.40 34.45 -4.27
N ALA A 495 11.76 35.55 -3.62
CA ALA A 495 10.97 36.77 -3.64
C ALA A 495 10.89 37.31 -5.07
N GLY A 496 9.72 37.22 -5.71
CA GLY A 496 9.37 38.03 -6.87
C GLY A 496 9.03 37.27 -8.15
N ASN A 497 9.78 36.23 -8.56
CA ASN A 497 9.70 35.69 -9.94
C ASN A 497 9.89 34.16 -10.04
N GLY A 498 9.10 33.35 -9.33
CA GLY A 498 9.02 31.90 -9.56
C GLY A 498 9.86 31.03 -8.62
N PHE A 499 10.09 29.78 -9.05
CA PHE A 499 10.74 28.73 -8.25
C PHE A 499 12.25 28.71 -8.45
N SER A 500 13.00 28.36 -7.39
CA SER A 500 14.48 28.37 -7.41
C SER A 500 15.12 27.21 -8.17
N GLY A 501 14.35 26.18 -8.49
CA GLY A 501 14.79 25.01 -9.25
C GLY A 501 13.62 24.15 -9.70
N PHE A 502 13.90 23.23 -10.61
CA PHE A 502 12.95 22.23 -11.08
C PHE A 502 13.65 20.91 -11.36
N VAL A 503 12.85 19.85 -11.42
CA VAL A 503 13.22 18.55 -11.99
C VAL A 503 12.30 18.26 -13.16
N ASP A 504 12.85 17.69 -14.21
CA ASP A 504 12.07 17.19 -15.34
C ASP A 504 11.56 15.78 -14.98
N ALA A 505 10.23 15.62 -14.96
CA ALA A 505 9.56 14.36 -14.70
C ALA A 505 9.23 13.59 -15.99
N GLY A 506 9.47 14.18 -17.17
CA GLY A 506 9.10 13.58 -18.45
C GLY A 506 7.60 13.23 -18.47
N ALA A 507 7.27 12.02 -18.92
CA ALA A 507 5.89 11.54 -18.98
C ALA A 507 5.33 11.01 -17.63
N ASP A 508 6.13 10.99 -16.56
CA ASP A 508 5.65 10.54 -15.26
C ASP A 508 4.64 11.53 -14.68
N THR A 509 3.62 11.03 -13.98
CA THR A 509 2.59 11.85 -13.31
C THR A 509 2.77 11.92 -11.79
N SER A 510 3.95 11.55 -11.30
CA SER A 510 4.32 11.64 -9.90
C SER A 510 5.82 11.81 -9.71
N TYR A 511 6.23 12.49 -8.62
CA TYR A 511 7.64 12.68 -8.26
C TYR A 511 7.84 12.64 -6.75
N VAL A 512 8.97 12.11 -6.27
CA VAL A 512 9.30 11.99 -4.84
C VAL A 512 10.55 12.81 -4.50
N PHE A 513 10.41 13.75 -3.56
CA PHE A 513 11.51 14.53 -2.99
C PHE A 513 12.01 13.94 -1.68
N GLU A 514 13.33 13.74 -1.60
CA GLU A 514 14.01 13.21 -0.40
C GLU A 514 14.23 14.27 0.70
N ASN A 515 14.42 15.54 0.32
CA ASN A 515 14.92 16.60 1.21
C ASN A 515 14.02 17.85 1.25
N LEU A 516 12.75 17.71 0.90
CA LEU A 516 11.77 18.81 1.00
C LEU A 516 10.79 18.54 2.15
N SER A 517 10.31 19.62 2.75
CA SER A 517 9.22 19.62 3.71
C SER A 517 7.87 19.63 2.97
N LEU A 518 6.83 19.05 3.59
CA LEU A 518 5.44 19.18 3.09
C LEU A 518 5.01 20.65 2.96
N PHE A 519 5.62 21.56 3.73
CA PHE A 519 5.33 22.99 3.67
C PHE A 519 6.09 23.74 2.57
N ASP A 520 7.08 23.12 1.93
CA ASP A 520 7.85 23.78 0.88
C ASP A 520 6.97 24.04 -0.35
N PRO A 521 7.05 25.23 -0.98
CA PRO A 521 6.33 25.50 -2.21
C PRO A 521 6.82 24.58 -3.33
N ILE A 522 5.87 23.90 -3.96
CA ILE A 522 6.06 23.00 -5.08
C ILE A 522 4.99 23.33 -6.12
N ALA A 523 5.32 23.29 -7.40
CA ALA A 523 4.35 23.36 -8.50
C ALA A 523 4.76 22.42 -9.63
N VAL A 524 3.82 22.14 -10.54
CA VAL A 524 4.07 21.36 -11.75
C VAL A 524 3.61 22.15 -12.97
N THR A 525 4.36 22.09 -14.05
CA THR A 525 3.97 22.56 -15.39
C THR A 525 3.96 21.38 -16.35
N ALA A 526 3.20 21.49 -17.44
CA ALA A 526 3.29 20.63 -18.61
C ALA A 526 4.05 21.36 -19.72
N TYR A 527 4.74 20.64 -20.60
CA TYR A 527 5.36 21.20 -21.80
C TYR A 527 5.07 20.32 -23.02
N ASP A 528 4.96 20.95 -24.18
CA ASP A 528 4.64 20.29 -25.46
C ASP A 528 5.89 19.89 -26.26
N ASP A 529 5.70 19.28 -27.43
CA ASP A 529 6.75 18.83 -28.33
C ASP A 529 7.59 19.97 -28.95
N ASP A 530 7.09 21.21 -28.91
CA ASP A 530 7.76 22.40 -29.44
C ASP A 530 8.61 23.12 -28.38
N ALA A 531 8.51 22.74 -27.10
CA ALA A 531 9.34 23.28 -26.02
C ALA A 531 10.85 23.03 -26.27
N ASP A 532 11.61 24.11 -26.43
CA ASP A 532 13.04 24.05 -26.75
C ASP A 532 13.95 24.39 -25.54
N GLY A 533 13.35 24.74 -24.41
CA GLY A 533 14.02 25.13 -23.17
C GLY A 533 14.37 26.62 -23.08
N TYR A 534 13.98 27.42 -24.08
CA TYR A 534 14.17 28.86 -24.12
C TYR A 534 12.81 29.57 -24.17
N THR A 535 12.44 30.25 -23.08
CA THR A 535 11.20 31.05 -23.02
C THR A 535 9.91 30.28 -23.35
N ASP A 536 9.89 28.96 -23.13
CA ASP A 536 8.74 28.06 -23.38
C ASP A 536 7.40 28.60 -22.81
N GLN A 537 7.41 29.10 -21.56
CA GLN A 537 6.19 29.63 -20.93
C GLN A 537 5.60 30.84 -21.68
N PRO A 538 6.36 31.93 -21.93
CA PRO A 538 5.90 33.03 -22.77
C PRO A 538 5.44 32.64 -24.19
N GLU A 539 6.00 31.58 -24.75
CA GLU A 539 5.71 31.12 -26.12
C GLU A 539 4.44 30.27 -26.20
N GLY A 540 4.02 29.69 -25.07
CA GLY A 540 2.86 28.81 -24.95
C GLY A 540 3.22 27.32 -24.92
N HIS A 541 4.51 26.99 -25.02
CA HIS A 541 5.05 25.63 -25.07
C HIS A 541 5.31 25.03 -23.69
N GLU A 542 5.22 25.83 -22.63
CA GLU A 542 5.13 25.36 -21.26
C GLU A 542 3.97 26.06 -20.53
N SER A 543 3.20 25.28 -19.77
CA SER A 543 2.03 25.79 -19.07
C SER A 543 2.42 26.72 -17.92
N ALA A 544 1.44 27.52 -17.45
CA ALA A 544 1.54 28.17 -16.16
C ALA A 544 1.73 27.15 -15.01
N TYR A 545 2.30 27.60 -13.88
CA TYR A 545 2.47 26.78 -12.69
C TYR A 545 1.12 26.30 -12.13
N SER A 546 1.04 24.99 -11.85
CA SER A 546 0.02 24.39 -11.00
C SER A 546 0.59 24.12 -9.61
N PRO A 547 0.31 24.98 -8.60
CA PRO A 547 0.79 24.78 -7.25
C PRO A 547 0.31 23.45 -6.66
N ALA A 548 1.21 22.71 -6.04
CA ALA A 548 0.89 21.47 -5.36
C ALA A 548 0.17 21.76 -4.04
N LEU A 549 -1.06 21.30 -3.90
CA LEU A 549 -1.84 21.40 -2.67
C LEU A 549 -1.49 20.24 -1.74
N ALA A 550 -1.29 20.50 -0.44
CA ALA A 550 -1.01 19.40 0.50
C ALA A 550 -2.25 18.52 0.70
N GLY A 551 -2.23 17.23 0.43
CA GLY A 551 -3.39 16.34 0.67
C GLY A 551 -3.70 16.16 2.17
N PRO A 552 -4.88 15.60 2.55
CA PRO A 552 -5.06 15.13 3.91
C PRO A 552 -4.04 14.01 4.20
N TYR A 553 -3.66 13.87 5.47
CA TYR A 553 -2.75 12.81 5.93
C TYR A 553 -3.47 12.04 7.03
N ALA A 554 -3.63 10.73 6.86
CA ALA A 554 -4.31 9.87 7.83
C ALA A 554 -3.42 9.55 9.04
N GLY A 555 -2.10 9.53 8.84
CA GLY A 555 -1.11 8.99 9.77
C GLY A 555 -0.31 7.87 9.11
N ALA A 556 0.74 7.39 9.78
CA ALA A 556 1.46 6.20 9.33
C ALA A 556 0.80 4.93 9.88
N ASP A 557 0.92 3.82 9.13
CA ASP A 557 0.46 2.49 9.55
C ASP A 557 0.96 2.14 10.96
N THR A 558 0.09 1.51 11.76
CA THR A 558 0.33 1.28 13.18
C THR A 558 -0.48 0.10 13.70
N SER A 559 -0.21 -0.33 14.93
CA SER A 559 -0.95 -1.41 15.60
C SER A 559 -1.61 -0.95 16.91
N VAL A 560 -2.74 -1.57 17.27
CA VAL A 560 -3.38 -1.49 18.60
C VAL A 560 -3.71 -2.88 19.13
N CYS A 561 -3.97 -3.00 20.43
CA CYS A 561 -4.45 -4.25 21.02
C CYS A 561 -5.96 -4.40 20.84
N GLN A 562 -6.41 -5.65 20.73
CA GLN A 562 -7.83 -6.00 20.66
C GLN A 562 -8.62 -5.35 21.80
N GLY A 563 -9.71 -4.65 21.46
CA GLY A 563 -10.53 -3.91 22.43
C GLY A 563 -9.97 -2.54 22.86
N VAL A 564 -8.81 -2.12 22.34
CA VAL A 564 -8.26 -0.77 22.55
C VAL A 564 -8.60 0.11 21.35
N ALA A 565 -9.13 1.30 21.62
CA ALA A 565 -9.45 2.27 20.57
C ALA A 565 -8.19 3.01 20.07
N TYR A 566 -8.15 3.33 18.78
CA TYR A 566 -7.09 4.10 18.13
C TYR A 566 -7.48 5.56 17.97
N THR A 567 -6.64 6.52 18.40
CA THR A 567 -6.88 7.96 18.18
C THR A 567 -5.95 8.52 17.12
N ALA A 568 -6.51 9.10 16.05
CA ALA A 568 -5.79 9.70 14.93
C ALA A 568 -5.23 11.09 15.30
N VAL A 569 -4.22 11.15 16.17
CA VAL A 569 -3.66 12.42 16.69
C VAL A 569 -2.66 13.11 15.76
N TYR A 570 -2.18 12.43 14.72
CA TYR A 570 -1.23 12.96 13.74
C TYR A 570 -1.86 13.24 12.37
N ALA A 571 -3.18 13.12 12.27
CA ALA A 571 -3.88 13.40 11.03
C ALA A 571 -3.79 14.90 10.70
N THR A 572 -3.65 15.23 9.41
CA THR A 572 -3.66 16.62 8.94
C THR A 572 -4.72 16.84 7.88
N SER A 573 -5.34 18.02 7.87
CA SER A 573 -6.34 18.42 6.87
C SER A 573 -6.03 19.82 6.31
N LEU A 574 -6.62 20.13 5.16
CA LEU A 574 -6.57 21.43 4.49
C LEU A 574 -7.76 22.32 4.92
N GLY A 575 -7.51 23.29 5.80
CA GLY A 575 -8.44 24.40 6.06
C GLY A 575 -9.82 24.00 6.61
N ASP A 576 -10.84 24.83 6.35
CA ASP A 576 -12.22 24.67 6.86
C ASP A 576 -13.10 23.75 5.98
N GLN A 577 -12.50 22.85 5.18
CA GLN A 577 -13.25 21.97 4.27
C GLN A 577 -13.87 20.77 5.01
N THR A 578 -14.97 20.25 4.46
CA THR A 578 -15.61 19.02 4.96
C THR A 578 -14.70 17.82 4.76
N LEU A 579 -14.40 17.13 5.86
CA LEU A 579 -13.67 15.87 5.88
C LEU A 579 -14.58 14.74 6.38
N ILE A 580 -14.29 13.51 5.99
CA ILE A 580 -14.94 12.31 6.52
C ILE A 580 -13.93 11.18 6.70
N TRP A 581 -13.98 10.53 7.86
CA TRP A 581 -13.34 9.25 8.10
C TRP A 581 -14.27 8.10 7.75
N THR A 582 -13.73 7.11 7.07
CA THR A 582 -14.40 5.85 6.71
C THR A 582 -13.51 4.67 7.09
N THR A 583 -14.10 3.48 7.20
CA THR A 583 -13.39 2.25 7.56
C THR A 583 -13.76 1.13 6.59
N SER A 584 -12.82 0.24 6.29
CA SER A 584 -13.10 -1.04 5.61
C SER A 584 -13.79 -2.05 6.53
N GLY A 585 -13.82 -1.76 7.83
CA GLY A 585 -14.26 -2.61 8.92
C GLY A 585 -15.69 -2.37 9.41
N ASP A 586 -16.02 -2.98 10.55
CA ASP A 586 -17.31 -2.83 11.24
C ASP A 586 -17.26 -1.94 12.50
N GLY A 587 -16.09 -1.43 12.84
CA GLY A 587 -15.89 -0.47 13.94
C GLY A 587 -16.47 0.92 13.68
N ILE A 588 -16.38 1.78 14.69
CA ILE A 588 -17.05 3.09 14.72
C ILE A 588 -16.07 4.20 15.10
N PHE A 589 -16.15 5.32 14.39
CA PHE A 589 -15.50 6.58 14.78
C PHE A 589 -16.39 7.38 15.74
N ASP A 590 -15.80 7.94 16.80
CA ASP A 590 -16.50 8.83 17.76
C ASP A 590 -17.20 10.00 17.05
N ASN A 591 -16.48 10.64 16.12
CA ASN A 591 -17.04 11.57 15.15
C ASN A 591 -16.22 11.48 13.84
N PRO A 592 -16.78 10.94 12.74
CA PRO A 592 -16.04 10.79 11.49
C PRO A 592 -15.76 12.13 10.79
N GLU A 593 -16.39 13.24 11.18
CA GLU A 593 -16.18 14.57 10.58
C GLU A 593 -15.10 15.39 11.31
N MET A 594 -14.51 14.88 12.39
CA MET A 594 -13.41 15.55 13.09
C MET A 594 -12.04 15.02 12.63
N LEU A 595 -11.11 15.95 12.39
CA LEU A 595 -9.74 15.61 11.99
C LEU A 595 -9.07 14.67 12.99
N ASN A 596 -9.15 15.03 14.28
CA ASN A 596 -8.70 14.19 15.38
C ASN A 596 -9.90 13.43 15.93
N THR A 597 -10.01 12.17 15.55
CA THR A 597 -11.09 11.27 15.97
C THR A 597 -10.54 9.97 16.54
N THR A 598 -11.38 9.23 17.24
CA THR A 598 -11.04 7.92 17.82
C THR A 598 -11.85 6.84 17.13
N TYR A 599 -11.16 5.84 16.60
CA TYR A 599 -11.74 4.63 16.02
C TYR A 599 -11.79 3.53 17.08
N THR A 600 -12.97 2.95 17.31
CA THR A 600 -13.16 1.77 18.15
C THR A 600 -13.38 0.55 17.26
N PRO A 601 -12.44 -0.41 17.19
CA PRO A 601 -12.58 -1.60 16.37
C PRO A 601 -13.81 -2.46 16.72
N GLY A 602 -14.49 -2.98 15.70
CA GLY A 602 -15.66 -3.85 15.81
C GLY A 602 -15.32 -5.35 15.91
N GLU A 603 -16.33 -6.21 15.88
CA GLU A 603 -16.12 -7.66 16.01
C GLU A 603 -15.44 -8.26 14.77
N VAL A 604 -15.78 -7.77 13.58
CA VAL A 604 -15.18 -8.21 12.32
C VAL A 604 -13.73 -7.72 12.21
N ASP A 605 -13.45 -6.50 12.65
CA ASP A 605 -12.09 -5.95 12.69
C ASP A 605 -11.19 -6.83 13.56
N ASN A 606 -11.66 -7.16 14.77
CA ASN A 606 -10.94 -8.02 15.70
C ASN A 606 -10.76 -9.45 15.19
N ALA A 607 -11.74 -9.99 14.44
CA ALA A 607 -11.65 -11.32 13.85
C ALA A 607 -10.71 -11.38 12.63
N THR A 608 -10.64 -10.28 11.87
CA THR A 608 -9.78 -10.15 10.68
C THR A 608 -8.33 -9.86 11.07
N GLY A 609 -8.12 -9.16 12.20
CA GLY A 609 -6.80 -8.83 12.73
C GLY A 609 -6.18 -7.55 12.15
N SER A 610 -6.86 -6.89 11.21
CA SER A 610 -6.49 -5.57 10.70
C SER A 610 -7.71 -4.84 10.12
N VAL A 611 -7.61 -3.52 9.99
CA VAL A 611 -8.63 -2.67 9.38
C VAL A 611 -7.98 -1.46 8.70
N VAL A 612 -8.53 -1.01 7.57
CA VAL A 612 -8.08 0.20 6.88
C VAL A 612 -9.00 1.36 7.24
N LEU A 613 -8.42 2.46 7.73
CA LEU A 613 -9.12 3.69 8.02
C LEU A 613 -8.75 4.75 6.97
N ASN A 614 -9.73 5.36 6.33
CA ASN A 614 -9.52 6.31 5.25
C ASN A 614 -10.08 7.68 5.64
N ILE A 615 -9.26 8.73 5.55
CA ILE A 615 -9.70 10.12 5.61
C ILE A 615 -9.90 10.65 4.19
N SER A 616 -11.07 11.21 3.93
CA SER A 616 -11.43 11.83 2.66
C SER A 616 -11.81 13.30 2.86
N LEU A 617 -11.32 14.18 2.00
CA LEU A 617 -11.67 15.60 1.96
C LEU A 617 -12.47 15.89 0.69
N PHE A 618 -13.57 16.61 0.80
CA PHE A 618 -14.38 17.04 -0.34
C PHE A 618 -14.06 18.50 -0.65
N THR A 619 -13.48 18.76 -1.82
CA THR A 619 -13.13 20.12 -2.28
C THR A 619 -13.59 20.32 -3.72
N SER A 620 -14.49 21.27 -3.96
CA SER A 620 -14.96 21.67 -5.30
C SER A 620 -15.26 20.48 -6.24
N GLY A 621 -16.02 19.49 -5.77
CA GLY A 621 -16.38 18.29 -6.55
C GLY A 621 -15.35 17.16 -6.57
N LEU A 622 -14.19 17.34 -5.95
CA LEU A 622 -13.11 16.34 -5.84
C LEU A 622 -13.11 15.68 -4.45
N VAL A 623 -12.83 14.38 -4.40
CA VAL A 623 -12.51 13.65 -3.17
C VAL A 623 -11.01 13.35 -3.17
N ILE A 624 -10.27 13.93 -2.24
CA ILE A 624 -8.86 13.58 -1.99
C ILE A 624 -8.78 12.78 -0.69
N SER A 625 -8.05 11.67 -0.69
CA SER A 625 -8.03 10.75 0.44
C SER A 625 -6.63 10.25 0.78
N ASP A 626 -6.49 9.82 2.02
CA ASP A 626 -5.33 9.08 2.53
C ASP A 626 -5.81 7.98 3.47
N GLU A 627 -4.99 6.95 3.68
CA GLU A 627 -5.37 5.78 4.48
C GLU A 627 -4.29 5.39 5.49
N ILE A 628 -4.72 4.70 6.54
CA ILE A 628 -3.88 4.04 7.52
C ILE A 628 -4.31 2.58 7.63
N GLU A 629 -3.35 1.66 7.54
CA GLU A 629 -3.54 0.26 7.93
C GLU A 629 -3.34 0.13 9.45
N LEU A 630 -4.41 -0.28 10.15
CA LEU A 630 -4.42 -0.48 11.59
C LEU A 630 -4.44 -1.98 11.92
N ASP A 631 -3.29 -2.52 12.32
CA ASP A 631 -3.19 -3.90 12.80
C ASP A 631 -3.78 -4.05 14.20
N ILE A 632 -4.63 -5.05 14.40
CA ILE A 632 -5.29 -5.32 15.68
C ILE A 632 -4.74 -6.60 16.28
N ASN A 633 -3.84 -6.44 17.23
CA ASN A 633 -3.15 -7.53 17.89
C ASN A 633 -4.04 -8.16 18.97
N GLY A 634 -4.30 -9.47 18.87
CA GLY A 634 -5.06 -10.21 19.88
C GLY A 634 -4.37 -10.30 21.24
N GLU A 635 -5.13 -10.53 22.30
CA GLU A 635 -4.55 -10.83 23.62
C GLU A 635 -3.87 -12.22 23.63
N PRO A 636 -2.72 -12.38 24.32
CA PRO A 636 -2.05 -13.67 24.42
C PRO A 636 -2.93 -14.66 25.20
N TYR A 637 -2.98 -15.91 24.74
CA TYR A 637 -3.65 -17.01 25.46
C TYR A 637 -2.70 -18.20 25.60
N ALA A 638 -2.73 -18.87 26.75
CA ALA A 638 -1.84 -19.97 27.10
C ALA A 638 -2.58 -21.09 27.84
N PHE A 639 -2.24 -22.33 27.52
CA PHE A 639 -2.61 -23.55 28.24
C PHE A 639 -1.39 -24.47 28.26
N ALA A 640 -0.84 -24.73 29.44
CA ALA A 640 0.35 -25.56 29.66
C ALA A 640 0.05 -27.07 29.54
N GLY A 641 -1.22 -27.47 29.50
CA GLY A 641 -1.64 -28.87 29.48
C GLY A 641 -2.28 -29.29 30.81
N ASN A 642 -2.92 -30.46 30.82
CA ASN A 642 -3.49 -31.01 32.05
C ASN A 642 -2.42 -31.65 32.93
N ASP A 643 -2.62 -31.63 34.25
CA ASP A 643 -1.82 -32.40 35.20
C ASP A 643 -1.76 -33.88 34.81
N THR A 644 -0.58 -34.50 34.90
CA THR A 644 -0.37 -35.87 34.41
C THR A 644 0.73 -36.61 35.15
N THR A 645 0.97 -37.88 34.79
CA THR A 645 1.96 -38.77 35.43
C THR A 645 2.86 -39.44 34.39
N VAL A 646 4.17 -39.48 34.65
CA VAL A 646 5.18 -40.17 33.83
C VAL A 646 6.07 -41.07 34.69
N ASN A 647 6.74 -42.05 34.09
CA ASN A 647 7.76 -42.82 34.80
C ASN A 647 9.03 -41.98 34.97
N GLN A 648 9.81 -42.28 36.02
CA GLN A 648 11.07 -41.60 36.34
C GLN A 648 12.15 -41.64 35.23
N HIS A 649 11.96 -42.44 34.18
CA HIS A 649 12.89 -42.55 33.05
C HIS A 649 12.30 -42.05 31.73
N ASP A 650 11.05 -41.62 31.72
CA ASP A 650 10.36 -41.14 30.52
C ASP A 650 10.40 -39.61 30.48
N ALA A 651 10.66 -39.04 29.31
CA ALA A 651 10.44 -37.62 29.07
C ALA A 651 8.94 -37.34 28.90
N TYR A 652 8.47 -36.19 29.38
CA TYR A 652 7.11 -35.72 29.15
C TYR A 652 7.04 -34.84 27.89
N SER A 653 6.06 -35.10 27.02
CA SER A 653 5.80 -34.28 25.83
C SER A 653 4.72 -33.23 26.09
N THR A 654 4.97 -31.97 25.74
CA THR A 654 4.00 -30.87 25.87
C THR A 654 3.09 -30.73 24.65
N ASP A 655 2.82 -31.82 23.91
CA ASP A 655 1.97 -31.80 22.71
C ASP A 655 0.54 -31.31 22.97
N SER A 656 0.08 -31.37 24.22
CA SER A 656 -1.24 -30.86 24.63
C SER A 656 -1.27 -29.36 24.96
N ALA A 657 -0.12 -28.69 24.99
CA ALA A 657 -0.03 -27.26 25.27
C ALA A 657 -0.55 -26.43 24.10
N ILE A 658 -1.21 -25.30 24.40
CA ILE A 658 -1.79 -24.40 23.42
C ILE A 658 -1.34 -22.99 23.77
N ALA A 659 -0.85 -22.24 22.79
CA ALA A 659 -0.55 -20.82 22.95
C ALA A 659 -0.76 -20.05 21.64
N GLY A 660 -1.14 -18.79 21.72
CA GLY A 660 -1.27 -17.89 20.57
C GLY A 660 -1.20 -16.41 20.95
N ASN A 661 -1.11 -15.55 19.94
CA ASN A 661 -1.00 -14.08 20.06
C ASN A 661 0.16 -13.58 20.93
N PHE A 662 1.35 -14.15 20.74
CA PHE A 662 2.57 -13.79 21.48
C PHE A 662 3.76 -13.53 20.55
N ASN A 663 4.70 -12.70 21.00
CA ASN A 663 5.98 -12.45 20.33
C ASN A 663 7.07 -13.40 20.86
N LEU A 664 7.00 -13.80 22.14
CA LEU A 664 7.92 -14.73 22.79
C LEU A 664 7.16 -15.77 23.63
N VAL A 665 7.64 -17.01 23.61
CA VAL A 665 7.20 -18.12 24.46
C VAL A 665 8.39 -18.70 25.21
N ASN A 666 8.20 -19.11 26.46
CA ASN A 666 9.23 -19.77 27.24
C ASN A 666 8.65 -20.73 28.27
N TRP A 667 9.18 -21.95 28.31
CA TRP A 667 8.91 -22.93 29.35
C TRP A 667 9.89 -22.79 30.54
N ILE A 668 9.35 -22.88 31.75
CA ILE A 668 10.11 -22.78 33.01
C ILE A 668 9.75 -23.97 33.89
N SER A 669 10.75 -24.72 34.37
CA SER A 669 10.57 -25.74 35.40
C SER A 669 10.81 -25.15 36.79
N GLN A 670 10.00 -25.56 37.77
CA GLN A 670 10.24 -25.29 39.20
C GLN A 670 11.17 -26.32 39.86
N GLY A 671 11.69 -27.28 39.10
CA GLY A 671 12.64 -28.28 39.57
C GLY A 671 13.96 -28.26 38.78
N ASP A 672 14.68 -29.39 38.78
CA ASP A 672 16.03 -29.50 38.19
C ASP A 672 16.08 -30.15 36.80
N GLY A 673 14.93 -30.60 36.29
CA GLY A 673 14.80 -31.12 34.93
C GLY A 673 14.92 -30.05 33.84
N VAL A 674 15.03 -30.52 32.60
CA VAL A 674 15.41 -29.68 31.44
C VAL A 674 14.44 -29.86 30.29
N PHE A 675 14.06 -28.74 29.68
CA PHE A 675 13.37 -28.72 28.40
C PHE A 675 14.36 -28.80 27.25
N THR A 676 14.03 -29.56 26.21
CA THR A 676 14.87 -29.65 25.00
C THR A 676 14.92 -28.34 24.22
N THR A 677 13.80 -27.63 24.15
CA THR A 677 13.62 -26.34 23.44
C THR A 677 12.61 -25.49 24.22
N PRO A 678 13.04 -24.77 25.27
CA PRO A 678 12.12 -24.03 26.14
C PRO A 678 11.38 -22.90 25.41
N ASP A 679 11.90 -22.41 24.29
CA ASP A 679 11.32 -21.39 23.42
C ASP A 679 10.33 -21.93 22.36
N ALA A 680 9.84 -23.16 22.53
CA ALA A 680 8.82 -23.77 21.70
C ALA A 680 7.59 -24.22 22.53
N VAL A 681 6.38 -23.98 22.02
CA VAL A 681 5.13 -24.40 22.67
C VAL A 681 5.12 -25.93 22.89
N HIS A 682 5.52 -26.68 21.87
CA HIS A 682 5.67 -28.13 21.93
C HIS A 682 7.15 -28.50 22.09
N THR A 683 7.46 -29.15 23.20
CA THR A 683 8.82 -29.52 23.59
C THR A 683 8.79 -30.76 24.48
N LEU A 684 9.97 -31.29 24.82
CA LEU A 684 10.12 -32.43 25.73
C LEU A 684 10.74 -31.95 27.04
N TYR A 685 10.11 -32.32 28.15
CA TYR A 685 10.64 -32.14 29.49
C TYR A 685 11.29 -33.45 29.99
N GLN A 686 12.57 -33.42 30.32
CA GLN A 686 13.26 -34.53 30.96
C GLN A 686 13.36 -34.26 32.47
N PRO A 687 12.68 -35.05 33.33
CA PRO A 687 12.80 -34.91 34.78
C PRO A 687 14.25 -35.05 35.25
N GLY A 688 14.65 -34.16 36.16
CA GLY A 688 15.94 -34.19 36.83
C GLY A 688 15.95 -35.09 38.07
N ILE A 689 17.07 -35.11 38.79
CA ILE A 689 17.25 -36.00 39.94
C ILE A 689 16.39 -35.53 41.12
N GLU A 690 16.30 -34.22 41.33
CA GLU A 690 15.48 -33.63 42.38
C GLU A 690 13.99 -33.77 42.07
N ASP A 691 13.59 -33.66 40.81
CA ASP A 691 12.22 -33.92 40.36
C ASP A 691 11.78 -35.36 40.69
N ILE A 692 12.62 -36.34 40.34
CA ILE A 692 12.35 -37.76 40.58
C ILE A 692 12.29 -38.05 42.08
N ALA A 693 13.18 -37.45 42.87
CA ALA A 693 13.18 -37.61 44.32
C ALA A 693 11.95 -36.96 45.01
N ALA A 694 11.49 -35.81 44.49
CA ALA A 694 10.30 -35.13 44.96
C ALA A 694 9.00 -35.83 44.54
N GLY A 695 9.05 -36.63 43.46
CA GLY A 695 7.91 -37.37 42.92
C GLY A 695 6.90 -36.50 42.14
N ALA A 696 7.16 -35.19 42.01
CA ALA A 696 6.40 -34.29 41.15
C ALA A 696 7.16 -32.97 40.88
N VAL A 697 6.85 -32.29 39.77
CA VAL A 697 7.40 -30.98 39.40
C VAL A 697 6.33 -30.11 38.71
N GLN A 698 6.39 -28.78 38.89
CA GLN A 698 5.54 -27.83 38.18
C GLN A 698 6.25 -27.26 36.95
N LEU A 699 5.53 -27.22 35.83
CA LEU A 699 6.00 -26.69 34.54
C LEU A 699 5.15 -25.49 34.16
N ILE A 700 5.79 -24.36 33.84
CA ILE A 700 5.13 -23.08 33.57
C ILE A 700 5.38 -22.68 32.11
N LEU A 701 4.30 -22.41 31.37
CA LEU A 701 4.34 -21.83 30.03
C LEU A 701 4.16 -20.31 30.15
N SER A 702 5.16 -19.54 29.73
CA SER A 702 5.17 -18.07 29.83
C SER A 702 5.17 -17.43 28.44
N LEU A 703 4.28 -16.46 28.22
CA LEU A 703 4.12 -15.71 26.97
C LEU A 703 4.37 -14.22 27.21
N GLN A 704 5.00 -13.56 26.23
CA GLN A 704 5.10 -12.10 26.14
C GLN A 704 4.55 -11.61 24.82
N SER A 705 3.75 -10.55 24.85
CA SER A 705 3.28 -9.85 23.67
C SER A 705 3.22 -8.33 23.84
N ASP A 706 3.05 -7.60 22.74
CA ASP A 706 2.80 -6.15 22.75
C ASP A 706 1.51 -5.78 23.51
N CYS A 707 0.63 -6.76 23.73
CA CYS A 707 -0.64 -6.63 24.45
C CYS A 707 -0.61 -7.20 25.88
N GLY A 708 0.56 -7.64 26.36
CA GLY A 708 0.76 -8.07 27.75
C GLY A 708 1.46 -9.41 27.88
N ASN A 709 1.65 -9.85 29.12
CA ASN A 709 2.30 -11.13 29.44
C ASN A 709 1.30 -12.07 30.13
N LEU A 710 1.36 -13.35 29.81
CA LEU A 710 0.49 -14.39 30.38
C LEU A 710 1.29 -15.65 30.74
N ASN A 711 0.96 -16.28 31.86
CA ASN A 711 1.54 -17.58 32.25
C ASN A 711 0.43 -18.60 32.53
N ASP A 712 0.66 -19.87 32.20
CA ASP A 712 -0.14 -21.02 32.67
C ASP A 712 0.78 -22.12 33.25
N THR A 713 0.26 -22.98 34.13
CA THR A 713 1.07 -23.96 34.89
C THR A 713 0.41 -25.33 34.95
N MET A 714 1.20 -26.40 34.81
CA MET A 714 0.77 -27.79 35.02
C MET A 714 1.64 -28.54 36.03
N LEU A 715 1.09 -29.57 36.66
CA LEU A 715 1.79 -30.50 37.56
C LEU A 715 2.12 -31.82 36.86
N LEU A 716 3.40 -32.21 36.87
CA LEU A 716 3.88 -33.50 36.37
C LEU A 716 4.29 -34.40 37.53
N VAL A 717 3.55 -35.49 37.77
CA VAL A 717 3.85 -36.51 38.80
C VAL A 717 4.79 -37.57 38.23
N ILE A 718 5.78 -38.02 39.00
CA ILE A 718 6.84 -38.94 38.56
C ILE A 718 6.82 -40.21 39.41
N ILE A 719 6.67 -41.38 38.78
CA ILE A 719 6.57 -42.68 39.46
C ILE A 719 7.79 -43.61 39.24
N PRO A 720 8.20 -44.41 40.25
CA PRO A 720 9.29 -45.38 40.12
C PRO A 720 8.97 -46.60 39.24
N SER A 721 10.00 -47.22 38.63
CA SER A 721 9.89 -48.46 37.85
C SER A 721 11.14 -49.36 37.99
N TYR A 722 10.99 -50.67 37.78
CA TYR A 722 12.02 -51.71 38.03
C TYR A 722 12.07 -52.78 36.92
N SER A 723 13.08 -53.64 36.95
CA SER A 723 13.34 -54.72 35.98
C SER A 723 13.26 -56.13 36.60
N ILE A 724 12.94 -57.13 35.78
CA ILE A 724 13.00 -58.56 36.14
C ILE A 724 13.88 -59.28 35.11
N ASN A 725 14.91 -59.99 35.57
CA ASN A 725 15.86 -60.72 34.73
C ASN A 725 15.92 -62.19 35.14
N GLY A 726 16.03 -63.10 34.16
CA GLY A 726 16.03 -64.54 34.42
C GLY A 726 16.38 -65.38 33.19
N ARG A 727 16.28 -66.71 33.31
CA ARG A 727 16.48 -67.66 32.20
C ARG A 727 15.37 -68.71 32.14
N ILE A 728 15.17 -69.29 30.97
CA ILE A 728 14.29 -70.44 30.77
C ILE A 728 15.08 -71.67 30.34
N HIS A 729 14.77 -72.82 30.95
CA HIS A 729 15.48 -74.08 30.74
C HIS A 729 14.52 -75.24 30.52
N ARG A 730 15.01 -76.30 29.86
CA ARG A 730 14.35 -77.60 29.66
C ARG A 730 15.37 -78.71 29.92
N ASP A 731 15.15 -79.52 30.96
CA ASP A 731 16.10 -80.55 31.40
C ASP A 731 17.57 -80.03 31.47
N GLY A 732 17.77 -78.81 31.97
CA GLY A 732 19.08 -78.15 32.08
C GLY A 732 19.64 -77.51 30.79
N ASN A 733 18.92 -77.53 29.67
CA ASN A 733 19.31 -76.88 28.42
C ASN A 733 18.50 -75.59 28.22
N PRO A 734 19.07 -74.51 27.65
CA PRO A 734 18.33 -73.29 27.40
C PRO A 734 17.21 -73.49 26.37
N VAL A 735 16.14 -72.71 26.50
CA VAL A 735 15.08 -72.63 25.50
C VAL A 735 15.22 -71.30 24.78
N SER A 736 15.62 -71.34 23.51
CA SER A 736 15.65 -70.17 22.64
C SER A 736 14.24 -69.84 22.14
N ASP A 737 13.98 -68.57 21.86
CA ASP A 737 12.75 -68.07 21.24
C ASP A 737 11.47 -68.41 22.03
N GLY A 738 11.60 -68.80 23.31
CA GLY A 738 10.49 -68.91 24.24
C GLY A 738 9.97 -67.53 24.64
N VAL A 739 8.66 -67.44 24.87
CA VAL A 739 7.96 -66.23 25.28
C VAL A 739 7.72 -66.25 26.77
N ILE A 740 7.97 -65.12 27.44
CA ILE A 740 7.63 -64.91 28.83
C ILE A 740 6.65 -63.76 28.92
N VAL A 741 5.55 -64.00 29.63
CA VAL A 741 4.53 -62.99 29.91
C VAL A 741 4.61 -62.59 31.38
N ALA A 742 4.81 -61.30 31.64
CA ALA A 742 4.71 -60.72 32.97
C ALA A 742 3.25 -60.32 33.25
N ILE A 743 2.66 -60.96 34.25
CA ILE A 743 1.26 -60.81 34.61
C ILE A 743 1.17 -60.17 35.98
N LYS A 744 0.80 -58.89 36.03
CA LYS A 744 0.66 -58.15 37.29
C LYS A 744 -0.61 -58.60 38.02
N ALA A 745 -0.46 -58.98 39.28
CA ALA A 745 -1.57 -59.22 40.18
C ALA A 745 -2.06 -57.90 40.80
N GLY A 746 -3.37 -57.67 40.77
CA GLY A 746 -4.01 -56.52 41.41
C GLY A 746 -5.38 -56.85 41.97
N ALA A 747 -5.97 -55.89 42.70
CA ALA A 747 -7.30 -56.03 43.31
C ALA A 747 -8.41 -56.33 42.29
N ALA A 748 -8.22 -55.91 41.03
CA ALA A 748 -9.14 -56.16 39.92
C ALA A 748 -8.89 -57.51 39.21
N GLY A 749 -7.90 -58.31 39.59
CA GLY A 749 -7.51 -59.56 38.94
C GLY A 749 -6.05 -59.57 38.46
N ALA A 750 -5.61 -60.68 37.86
CA ALA A 750 -4.32 -60.80 37.21
C ALA A 750 -4.41 -60.33 35.75
N LYS A 751 -3.45 -59.53 35.30
CA LYS A 751 -3.45 -58.93 33.95
C LYS A 751 -2.05 -59.02 33.34
N ALA A 752 -1.92 -59.46 32.09
CA ALA A 752 -0.63 -59.35 31.39
C ALA A 752 -0.29 -57.88 31.14
N VAL A 753 0.93 -57.46 31.49
CA VAL A 753 1.38 -56.06 31.34
C VAL A 753 2.63 -55.91 30.50
N SER A 754 3.38 -57.00 30.30
CA SER A 754 4.51 -57.01 29.37
C SER A 754 4.77 -58.43 28.87
N THR A 755 5.41 -58.55 27.72
CA THR A 755 5.88 -59.82 27.13
C THR A 755 7.28 -59.63 26.55
N VAL A 756 8.13 -60.63 26.69
CA VAL A 756 9.50 -60.65 26.14
C VAL A 756 9.82 -62.02 25.56
N THR A 757 10.71 -62.05 24.57
CA THR A 757 11.24 -63.27 23.97
C THR A 757 12.63 -63.54 24.51
N THR A 758 12.96 -64.82 24.66
CA THR A 758 14.28 -65.25 25.16
C THR A 758 15.35 -65.20 24.10
N MET A 759 16.55 -64.85 24.56
CA MET A 759 17.78 -64.94 23.79
C MET A 759 18.16 -66.41 23.54
N PRO A 760 19.08 -66.70 22.61
CA PRO A 760 19.54 -68.08 22.33
C PRO A 760 20.09 -68.85 23.53
N ASP A 761 20.56 -68.15 24.57
CA ASP A 761 21.06 -68.73 25.83
C ASP A 761 19.96 -68.92 26.90
N GLY A 762 18.70 -68.71 26.53
CA GLY A 762 17.53 -68.82 27.40
C GLY A 762 17.25 -67.59 28.26
N SER A 763 18.06 -66.53 28.19
CA SER A 763 17.88 -65.34 29.05
C SER A 763 16.73 -64.44 28.59
N PHE A 764 16.06 -63.78 29.56
CA PHE A 764 15.02 -62.77 29.32
C PHE A 764 15.16 -61.57 30.28
N ARG A 765 14.65 -60.41 29.86
CA ARG A 765 14.67 -59.18 30.65
C ARG A 765 13.43 -58.33 30.42
N PHE A 766 12.65 -58.09 31.48
CA PHE A 766 11.64 -57.03 31.53
C PHE A 766 12.27 -55.73 32.05
N ILE A 767 11.91 -54.60 31.46
CA ILE A 767 12.26 -53.25 31.93
C ILE A 767 10.99 -52.44 32.19
N ASN A 768 11.09 -51.39 33.02
CA ASN A 768 10.03 -50.41 33.30
C ASN A 768 8.74 -51.02 33.87
N LEU A 769 8.85 -52.07 34.68
CA LEU A 769 7.71 -52.63 35.41
C LEU A 769 7.45 -51.80 36.66
N ALA A 770 6.23 -51.28 36.81
CA ALA A 770 5.82 -50.58 38.02
C ALA A 770 5.83 -51.50 39.25
N THR A 771 6.04 -50.94 40.44
CA THR A 771 5.98 -51.66 41.72
C THR A 771 4.72 -52.54 41.82
N GLY A 772 4.86 -53.78 42.30
CA GLY A 772 3.73 -54.68 42.49
C GLY A 772 4.12 -56.15 42.53
N HIS A 773 3.13 -57.03 42.37
CA HIS A 773 3.32 -58.47 42.40
C HIS A 773 3.04 -59.08 41.02
N TYR A 774 3.85 -60.05 40.58
CA TYR A 774 3.84 -60.57 39.23
C TYR A 774 3.84 -62.10 39.19
N TYR A 775 3.02 -62.68 38.32
CA TYR A 775 3.23 -64.04 37.82
C TYR A 775 4.05 -63.96 36.53
N LEU A 776 4.99 -64.88 36.36
CA LEU A 776 5.74 -65.02 35.11
C LEU A 776 5.35 -66.33 34.46
N PHE A 777 4.82 -66.25 33.24
CA PHE A 777 4.37 -67.42 32.48
C PHE A 777 5.28 -67.62 31.28
N ALA A 778 6.01 -68.73 31.24
CA ALA A 778 6.95 -69.07 30.19
C ALA A 778 6.42 -70.21 29.32
N LEU A 779 6.61 -70.09 28.02
CA LEU A 779 6.23 -71.11 27.06
C LEU A 779 7.18 -71.12 25.86
N ASN A 780 7.29 -72.26 25.21
CA ASN A 780 8.01 -72.42 23.95
C ASN A 780 7.03 -72.52 22.77
N GLU A 781 7.56 -72.35 21.56
CA GLU A 781 6.83 -72.68 20.33
C GLU A 781 6.37 -74.16 20.39
N PRO A 782 5.06 -74.46 20.30
CA PRO A 782 4.51 -75.81 20.48
C PRO A 782 5.17 -76.88 19.61
N SER A 783 5.54 -76.51 18.38
CA SER A 783 6.19 -77.42 17.42
C SER A 783 7.66 -77.70 17.72
N SER A 784 8.34 -76.81 18.46
CA SER A 784 9.78 -76.94 18.74
C SER A 784 10.06 -77.96 19.85
N TYR A 785 9.30 -77.89 20.94
CA TYR A 785 9.44 -78.80 22.10
C TYR A 785 8.06 -79.29 22.58
N PRO A 786 7.40 -80.18 21.83
CA PRO A 786 6.02 -80.61 22.11
C PRO A 786 5.85 -81.36 23.43
N ASP A 787 6.94 -81.91 23.98
CA ASP A 787 6.95 -82.65 25.26
C ASP A 787 7.05 -81.75 26.50
N TYR A 788 7.18 -80.43 26.34
CA TYR A 788 7.32 -79.49 27.45
C TYR A 788 6.09 -78.58 27.54
N LEU A 789 5.60 -78.37 28.76
CA LEU A 789 4.40 -77.62 29.08
C LEU A 789 4.73 -76.13 29.31
N PRO A 790 3.81 -75.23 28.93
CA PRO A 790 3.78 -73.87 29.43
C PRO A 790 3.82 -73.87 30.96
N THR A 791 4.75 -73.13 31.53
CA THR A 791 5.10 -73.21 32.96
C THR A 791 5.18 -71.81 33.56
N TYR A 792 4.46 -71.62 34.66
CA TYR A 792 4.63 -70.49 35.55
C TYR A 792 5.86 -70.67 36.42
N TYR A 793 6.60 -69.59 36.66
CA TYR A 793 7.57 -69.53 37.75
C TYR A 793 6.86 -69.88 39.08
N ALA A 794 7.33 -70.78 39.94
CA ALA A 794 8.52 -71.63 39.94
C ALA A 794 8.15 -73.12 39.80
N GLY A 795 7.64 -73.52 38.63
CA GLY A 795 7.35 -74.93 38.29
C GLY A 795 5.89 -75.35 38.43
N SER A 796 4.94 -74.48 38.07
CA SER A 796 3.50 -74.83 38.02
C SER A 796 2.94 -74.67 36.61
N TYR A 797 2.12 -75.61 36.13
CA TYR A 797 1.38 -75.48 34.86
C TYR A 797 0.04 -74.74 35.01
N SER A 798 -0.34 -74.38 36.25
CA SER A 798 -1.60 -73.71 36.57
C SER A 798 -1.35 -72.49 37.43
N TRP A 799 -1.99 -71.37 37.08
CA TRP A 799 -1.78 -70.09 37.76
C TRP A 799 -2.19 -70.12 39.24
N GLN A 800 -3.17 -70.96 39.63
CA GLN A 800 -3.64 -71.07 41.02
C GLN A 800 -2.54 -71.54 41.99
N ASN A 801 -1.53 -72.24 41.47
CA ASN A 801 -0.38 -72.73 42.23
C ASN A 801 0.93 -72.04 41.82
N ALA A 802 0.87 -70.96 41.04
CA ALA A 802 2.05 -70.23 40.57
C ALA A 802 2.66 -69.37 41.69
N TYR A 803 3.97 -69.14 41.61
CA TYR A 803 4.67 -68.24 42.53
C TYR A 803 4.37 -66.79 42.17
N LEU A 804 3.96 -66.00 43.18
CA LEU A 804 3.67 -64.58 43.04
C LEU A 804 4.91 -63.77 43.44
N LEU A 805 5.63 -63.23 42.46
CA LEU A 805 6.90 -62.52 42.63
C LEU A 805 6.69 -61.05 43.02
N PRO A 806 7.15 -60.57 44.19
CA PRO A 806 7.13 -59.15 44.54
C PRO A 806 8.23 -58.39 43.78
N LEU A 807 7.89 -57.20 43.28
CA LEU A 807 8.78 -56.28 42.56
C LEU A 807 8.74 -54.89 43.21
N GLU A 808 9.73 -54.62 44.07
CA GLU A 808 9.96 -53.33 44.73
C GLU A 808 11.34 -52.74 44.40
N THR A 809 12.19 -53.52 43.74
CA THR A 809 13.55 -53.21 43.28
C THR A 809 13.82 -54.05 42.03
N ASP A 810 14.93 -53.85 41.32
CA ASP A 810 15.33 -54.78 40.26
C ASP A 810 15.51 -56.21 40.81
N VAL A 811 14.90 -57.19 40.13
CA VAL A 811 14.97 -58.63 40.47
C VAL A 811 15.78 -59.36 39.41
N PHE A 812 16.69 -60.23 39.85
CA PHE A 812 17.58 -61.03 39.00
C PHE A 812 17.43 -62.53 39.31
N ASP A 813 18.04 -63.39 38.49
CA ASP A 813 18.12 -64.85 38.67
C ASP A 813 16.77 -65.58 38.73
N VAL A 814 15.78 -65.12 37.97
CA VAL A 814 14.46 -65.77 37.88
C VAL A 814 14.49 -66.91 36.86
N ASP A 815 14.92 -68.10 37.29
CA ASP A 815 15.01 -69.28 36.44
C ASP A 815 13.68 -70.07 36.37
N ILE A 816 13.22 -70.36 35.15
CA ILE A 816 11.99 -71.13 34.90
C ILE A 816 12.35 -72.41 34.13
N ASP A 817 12.24 -73.56 34.79
CA ASP A 817 12.34 -74.87 34.16
C ASP A 817 10.97 -75.30 33.60
N LEU A 818 10.88 -75.54 32.29
CA LEU A 818 9.66 -76.03 31.65
C LEU A 818 9.38 -77.47 32.08
N LEU A 819 8.15 -77.73 32.55
CA LEU A 819 7.71 -79.05 33.00
C LEU A 819 7.52 -80.01 31.82
N LYS A 820 7.93 -81.27 31.97
CA LYS A 820 7.76 -82.31 30.93
C LYS A 820 6.39 -82.99 31.03
N THR A 821 5.76 -83.27 29.89
CA THR A 821 4.54 -84.10 29.82
C THR A 821 4.85 -85.56 30.16
N GLY A 822 4.06 -86.17 31.06
CA GLY A 822 4.36 -87.49 31.64
C GLY A 822 4.30 -88.67 30.65
N ASP A 823 3.22 -88.82 29.88
CA ASP A 823 2.97 -89.98 29.01
C ASP A 823 2.50 -89.51 27.62
N GLN A 824 3.28 -89.77 26.56
CA GLN A 824 2.86 -89.53 25.18
C GLN A 824 1.83 -90.57 24.73
N LEU A 825 0.69 -90.12 24.20
CA LEU A 825 -0.31 -91.01 23.64
C LEU A 825 0.22 -91.69 22.36
N PRO A 826 -0.08 -92.97 22.12
CA PRO A 826 0.27 -93.61 20.85
C PRO A 826 -0.49 -92.92 19.70
N PRO A 827 0.12 -92.77 18.51
CA PRO A 827 -0.53 -92.11 17.39
C PRO A 827 -1.81 -92.86 16.98
N GLY A 828 -2.89 -92.13 16.84
CA GLY A 828 -4.18 -92.62 16.36
C GLY A 828 -4.70 -91.85 15.14
N VAL A 829 -5.92 -92.17 14.72
CA VAL A 829 -6.57 -91.53 13.55
C VAL A 829 -7.59 -90.46 13.94
N GLY A 830 -7.72 -90.17 15.23
CA GLY A 830 -8.72 -89.23 15.73
C GLY A 830 -8.24 -87.79 15.81
N SER A 831 -9.18 -86.85 15.80
CA SER A 831 -8.92 -85.41 15.93
C SER A 831 -9.93 -84.71 16.84
N ILE A 832 -9.46 -83.66 17.53
CA ILE A 832 -10.29 -82.72 18.29
C ILE A 832 -9.94 -81.30 17.85
N SER A 833 -10.92 -80.52 17.43
CA SER A 833 -10.73 -79.12 17.05
C SER A 833 -11.86 -78.22 17.55
N GLY A 834 -11.57 -76.93 17.67
CA GLY A 834 -12.50 -75.94 18.18
C GLY A 834 -11.98 -74.51 18.13
N PHE A 835 -12.70 -73.61 18.79
CA PHE A 835 -12.38 -72.19 18.89
C PHE A 835 -12.37 -71.72 20.35
N PHE A 836 -11.45 -70.82 20.68
CA PHE A 836 -11.39 -70.09 21.95
C PHE A 836 -11.74 -68.62 21.68
N SER A 837 -12.75 -68.08 22.35
CA SER A 837 -13.26 -66.72 22.13
C SER A 837 -13.63 -66.00 23.44
N TYR A 838 -13.73 -64.68 23.40
CA TYR A 838 -14.28 -63.84 24.45
C TYR A 838 -15.75 -63.48 24.16
N LEU A 839 -16.59 -63.59 25.19
CA LEU A 839 -17.95 -63.06 25.18
C LEU A 839 -17.92 -61.62 25.69
N GLY A 840 -17.92 -60.65 24.77
CA GLY A 840 -17.83 -59.22 25.08
C GLY A 840 -16.46 -58.65 24.76
N LYS A 841 -16.00 -57.65 25.53
CA LYS A 841 -14.67 -57.04 25.33
C LYS A 841 -13.58 -57.99 25.85
N ALA A 842 -12.51 -58.15 25.06
CA ALA A 842 -11.27 -58.73 25.57
C ALA A 842 -10.74 -57.86 26.72
N GLY A 843 -10.05 -58.46 27.69
CA GLY A 843 -9.50 -57.73 28.84
C GLY A 843 -8.48 -56.67 28.41
N ASP A 844 -8.14 -55.73 29.28
CA ASP A 844 -7.17 -54.66 28.98
C ASP A 844 -5.74 -55.16 28.63
N ASP A 845 -5.50 -56.47 28.68
CA ASP A 845 -4.26 -57.15 28.27
C ASP A 845 -4.33 -57.76 26.87
N ASP A 846 -5.42 -57.53 26.14
CA ASP A 846 -5.62 -58.04 24.78
C ASP A 846 -4.52 -57.60 23.82
N SER A 847 -3.93 -56.41 23.99
CA SER A 847 -2.81 -55.94 23.17
C SER A 847 -1.52 -56.77 23.29
N ILE A 848 -1.42 -57.65 24.29
CA ILE A 848 -0.33 -58.62 24.45
C ILE A 848 -0.73 -59.97 23.85
N TYR A 849 -1.95 -60.43 24.11
CA TYR A 849 -2.43 -61.72 23.61
C TYR A 849 -2.79 -61.71 22.12
N SER A 850 -3.11 -60.56 21.54
CA SER A 850 -3.40 -60.40 20.09
C SER A 850 -2.13 -60.20 19.24
N LYS A 851 -0.95 -60.07 19.85
CA LYS A 851 0.32 -59.97 19.12
C LYS A 851 0.86 -61.35 18.74
N PRO A 852 1.50 -61.52 17.59
CA PRO A 852 2.20 -62.75 17.27
C PRO A 852 3.32 -63.05 18.28
N TRP A 853 3.24 -64.21 18.94
CA TRP A 853 4.27 -64.65 19.90
C TRP A 853 5.42 -65.41 19.23
N PHE A 854 5.14 -66.18 18.17
CA PHE A 854 6.15 -67.03 17.50
C PHE A 854 6.17 -66.90 15.96
N THR A 855 5.17 -66.28 15.33
CA THR A 855 5.06 -66.15 13.85
C THR A 855 5.02 -64.69 13.41
N GLY A 856 5.94 -64.22 12.56
CA GLY A 856 6.10 -62.79 12.19
C GLY A 856 5.01 -62.11 11.33
N GLY A 857 3.73 -62.45 11.48
CA GLY A 857 2.62 -61.83 10.76
C GLY A 857 1.62 -61.12 11.67
N PHE A 858 1.15 -59.94 11.27
CA PHE A 858 0.04 -59.23 11.91
C PHE A 858 -1.27 -60.03 11.77
N PHE A 859 -2.07 -60.06 12.82
CA PHE A 859 -3.36 -60.75 12.85
C PHE A 859 -4.50 -59.74 12.68
N GLU A 860 -5.14 -59.71 11.50
CA GLU A 860 -6.43 -59.03 11.28
C GLU A 860 -7.55 -60.06 11.42
N GLY A 861 -8.29 -60.02 12.53
CA GLY A 861 -9.43 -60.89 12.79
C GLY A 861 -10.72 -60.26 12.28
N ASP A 862 -11.18 -60.67 11.10
CA ASP A 862 -12.48 -60.29 10.54
C ASP A 862 -13.59 -61.26 11.01
N GLY A 863 -14.69 -60.65 11.48
CA GLY A 863 -15.97 -61.19 11.96
C GLY A 863 -16.25 -62.70 11.95
N ILE A 864 -16.23 -63.31 13.15
CA ILE A 864 -17.19 -64.36 13.57
C ILE A 864 -17.61 -64.04 15.02
N ASN A 865 -18.87 -64.32 15.40
CA ASN A 865 -19.47 -63.99 16.70
C ASN A 865 -18.60 -64.40 17.91
N GLY A 866 -17.96 -63.41 18.56
CA GLY A 866 -17.05 -63.55 19.71
C GLY A 866 -15.62 -63.13 19.34
N LEU A 867 -14.97 -62.27 20.14
CA LEU A 867 -13.58 -61.85 19.85
C LEU A 867 -12.65 -63.07 20.00
N PRO A 868 -11.87 -63.48 18.99
CA PRO A 868 -11.02 -64.66 19.09
C PRO A 868 -9.96 -64.49 20.19
N ALA A 869 -9.79 -65.51 21.03
CA ALA A 869 -8.79 -65.52 22.10
C ALA A 869 -7.48 -66.10 21.57
N ALA A 870 -6.67 -65.27 20.91
CA ALA A 870 -5.36 -65.63 20.36
C ALA A 870 -4.31 -65.86 21.46
N ASN A 871 -3.31 -66.72 21.19
CA ASN A 871 -2.21 -67.04 22.12
C ASN A 871 -2.67 -67.55 23.51
N HIS A 872 -3.81 -68.24 23.56
CA HIS A 872 -4.28 -68.92 24.75
C HIS A 872 -3.89 -70.40 24.71
N VAL A 873 -3.42 -70.92 25.84
CA VAL A 873 -3.02 -72.32 25.96
C VAL A 873 -4.26 -73.16 26.18
N VAL A 874 -4.41 -74.23 25.39
CA VAL A 874 -5.42 -75.27 25.59
C VAL A 874 -4.71 -76.58 25.90
N LEU A 875 -5.02 -77.19 27.05
CA LEU A 875 -4.47 -78.47 27.48
C LEU A 875 -5.44 -79.61 27.14
N LEU A 876 -4.91 -80.71 26.61
CA LEU A 876 -5.61 -81.97 26.44
C LEU A 876 -5.39 -82.84 27.67
N MET A 877 -6.46 -83.20 28.36
CA MET A 877 -6.41 -83.89 29.65
C MET A 877 -7.17 -85.20 29.62
N ASN A 878 -6.82 -86.08 30.55
CA ASN A 878 -7.57 -87.30 30.79
C ASN A 878 -8.93 -87.00 31.49
N PRO A 879 -9.89 -87.94 31.48
CA PRO A 879 -11.26 -87.70 31.96
C PRO A 879 -11.43 -87.22 33.41
N ASP A 880 -10.42 -87.40 34.26
CA ASP A 880 -10.43 -87.00 35.68
C ASP A 880 -9.53 -85.79 35.98
N PHE A 881 -8.95 -85.14 34.95
CA PHE A 881 -8.01 -84.01 35.06
C PHE A 881 -6.73 -84.28 35.86
N SER A 882 -6.39 -85.55 36.11
CA SER A 882 -5.15 -85.91 36.83
C SER A 882 -3.90 -85.94 35.94
N ARG A 883 -4.06 -85.98 34.61
CA ARG A 883 -2.95 -86.09 33.64
C ARG A 883 -3.16 -85.20 32.42
N ILE A 884 -2.08 -84.56 31.99
CA ILE A 884 -2.01 -83.79 30.74
C ILE A 884 -1.38 -84.69 29.67
N PHE A 885 -2.07 -84.84 28.55
CA PHE A 885 -1.62 -85.62 27.38
C PHE A 885 -0.96 -84.77 26.31
N GLY A 886 -1.21 -83.46 26.30
CA GLY A 886 -0.61 -82.53 25.35
C GLY A 886 -1.20 -81.14 25.53
N TRP A 887 -0.69 -80.18 24.75
CA TRP A 887 -1.18 -78.82 24.74
C TRP A 887 -1.06 -78.22 23.33
N THR A 888 -1.79 -77.13 23.10
CA THR A 888 -1.70 -76.33 21.89
C THR A 888 -1.92 -74.86 22.22
N LEU A 889 -1.43 -73.98 21.34
CA LEU A 889 -1.65 -72.54 21.44
C LEU A 889 -2.70 -72.14 20.40
N THR A 890 -3.70 -71.36 20.80
CA THR A 890 -4.72 -70.89 19.87
C THR A 890 -4.12 -69.95 18.83
N ALA A 891 -4.53 -70.14 17.58
CA ALA A 891 -4.21 -69.25 16.49
C ALA A 891 -4.93 -67.90 16.65
N SER A 892 -4.65 -66.96 15.76
CA SER A 892 -5.22 -65.61 15.79
C SER A 892 -6.72 -65.52 15.63
N ASP A 893 -7.30 -66.49 14.94
CA ASP A 893 -8.76 -66.68 14.81
C ASP A 893 -9.35 -67.44 16.00
N GLY A 894 -8.54 -67.68 17.04
CA GLY A 894 -8.93 -68.44 18.23
C GLY A 894 -8.99 -69.95 17.99
N SER A 895 -8.68 -70.44 16.79
CA SER A 895 -8.77 -71.88 16.49
C SER A 895 -7.68 -72.68 17.21
N PHE A 896 -8.01 -73.91 17.61
CA PHE A 896 -7.06 -74.88 18.16
C PHE A 896 -7.34 -76.27 17.61
N HIS A 897 -6.29 -77.12 17.57
CA HIS A 897 -6.40 -78.48 17.08
C HIS A 897 -5.47 -79.45 17.81
N PHE A 898 -5.98 -80.66 18.04
CA PHE A 898 -5.22 -81.83 18.45
C PHE A 898 -5.41 -82.92 17.39
N ASN A 899 -4.31 -83.35 16.77
CA ASN A 899 -4.31 -84.35 15.71
C ASN A 899 -3.67 -85.67 16.21
N GLN A 900 -3.92 -86.75 15.46
CA GLN A 900 -3.32 -88.06 15.69
C GLN A 900 -3.64 -88.68 17.06
N LEU A 901 -4.85 -88.43 17.58
CA LEU A 901 -5.30 -88.97 18.87
C LEU A 901 -5.81 -90.41 18.72
N PRO A 902 -5.49 -91.32 19.66
CA PRO A 902 -6.12 -92.64 19.71
C PRO A 902 -7.61 -92.52 20.10
N PHE A 903 -8.42 -93.51 19.74
CA PHE A 903 -9.79 -93.57 20.23
C PHE A 903 -9.79 -93.68 21.76
N GLY A 904 -10.65 -92.89 22.42
CA GLY A 904 -10.57 -92.70 23.86
C GLY A 904 -11.42 -91.54 24.35
N ASN A 905 -11.35 -91.29 25.65
CA ASN A 905 -12.07 -90.20 26.30
C ASN A 905 -11.09 -89.11 26.72
N TYR A 906 -11.44 -87.87 26.38
CA TYR A 906 -10.62 -86.69 26.59
C TYR A 906 -11.42 -85.57 27.23
N ARG A 907 -10.69 -84.63 27.83
CA ARG A 907 -11.20 -83.34 28.30
C ARG A 907 -10.25 -82.22 27.90
N LEU A 908 -10.76 -81.00 27.88
CA LEU A 908 -9.99 -79.80 27.56
C LEU A 908 -9.93 -78.86 28.76
N TRP A 909 -8.85 -78.09 28.85
CA TRP A 909 -8.66 -77.05 29.87
C TRP A 909 -8.00 -75.81 29.23
N GLY A 910 -8.60 -74.63 29.37
CA GLY A 910 -8.04 -73.39 28.83
C GLY A 910 -7.24 -72.64 29.90
N GLU A 911 -5.97 -72.29 29.67
CA GLU A 911 -5.16 -71.60 30.67
C GLU A 911 -5.13 -70.09 30.46
N LYS A 912 -5.55 -69.34 31.49
CA LYS A 912 -5.41 -67.88 31.59
C LYS A 912 -5.36 -67.46 33.07
N ALA A 913 -4.29 -66.75 33.44
CA ALA A 913 -4.10 -66.33 34.83
C ALA A 913 -5.23 -65.40 35.31
N GLY A 914 -5.77 -65.67 36.50
CA GLY A 914 -6.88 -64.91 37.08
C GLY A 914 -8.29 -65.33 36.62
N TYR A 915 -8.39 -66.38 35.81
CA TYR A 915 -9.65 -66.93 35.30
C TYR A 915 -9.90 -68.35 35.83
N THR A 916 -11.16 -68.72 36.07
CA THR A 916 -11.55 -70.07 36.51
C THR A 916 -12.03 -70.89 35.31
N ASN A 917 -11.74 -72.19 35.27
CA ASN A 917 -12.26 -73.08 34.21
C ASN A 917 -13.54 -73.78 34.68
N SER A 918 -14.50 -73.92 33.77
CA SER A 918 -15.62 -74.84 33.94
C SER A 918 -15.21 -76.27 33.54
N LEU A 919 -15.95 -77.25 34.04
CA LEU A 919 -15.71 -78.65 33.76
C LEU A 919 -16.07 -78.96 32.29
N SER A 920 -15.09 -79.29 31.43
CA SER A 920 -15.38 -79.63 30.03
C SER A 920 -16.27 -80.87 29.92
N PRO A 921 -17.18 -80.94 28.93
CA PRO A 921 -17.84 -82.19 28.55
C PRO A 921 -16.82 -83.30 28.28
N LEU A 922 -17.25 -84.57 28.44
CA LEU A 922 -16.43 -85.72 28.09
C LEU A 922 -16.42 -85.87 26.56
N ILE A 923 -15.24 -85.78 25.95
CA ILE A 923 -15.06 -85.87 24.49
C ILE A 923 -14.63 -87.31 24.16
N THR A 924 -15.51 -88.07 23.52
CA THR A 924 -15.27 -89.48 23.18
C THR A 924 -14.98 -89.64 21.69
N LEU A 925 -13.74 -90.01 21.36
CA LEU A 925 -13.34 -90.40 20.01
C LEU A 925 -13.57 -91.90 19.82
N SER A 926 -14.29 -92.27 18.76
CA SER A 926 -14.62 -93.66 18.43
C SER A 926 -14.57 -93.88 16.91
N PRO A 927 -14.60 -95.12 16.40
CA PRO A 927 -14.67 -95.35 14.97
C PRO A 927 -15.88 -94.71 14.27
N ALA A 928 -17.00 -94.55 14.99
CA ALA A 928 -18.22 -93.92 14.46
C ALA A 928 -18.17 -92.38 14.52
N ASN A 929 -17.26 -91.83 15.33
CA ASN A 929 -17.07 -90.40 15.50
C ASN A 929 -15.58 -90.14 15.74
N SER A 930 -14.80 -90.23 14.66
CA SER A 930 -13.34 -90.16 14.70
C SER A 930 -12.83 -88.73 14.78
N GLY A 931 -13.65 -87.73 14.46
CA GLY A 931 -13.30 -86.32 14.58
C GLY A 931 -14.41 -85.56 15.31
N ILE A 932 -14.04 -84.82 16.36
CA ILE A 932 -14.95 -83.90 17.04
C ILE A 932 -14.49 -82.49 16.73
N GLU A 933 -15.33 -81.74 16.01
CA GLU A 933 -15.06 -80.37 15.57
C GLU A 933 -16.04 -79.39 16.21
N GLY A 934 -15.66 -78.11 16.23
CA GLY A 934 -16.55 -77.03 16.65
C GLY A 934 -16.75 -76.90 18.18
N ILE A 935 -15.84 -77.45 18.99
CA ILE A 935 -15.86 -77.23 20.44
C ILE A 935 -15.62 -75.74 20.73
N GLN A 936 -16.42 -75.13 21.60
CA GLN A 936 -16.28 -73.72 21.96
C GLN A 936 -15.73 -73.60 23.38
N LEU A 937 -14.58 -72.94 23.52
CA LEU A 937 -14.08 -72.40 24.78
C LEU A 937 -14.41 -70.90 24.79
N THR A 938 -15.18 -70.43 25.76
CA THR A 938 -15.65 -69.04 25.80
C THR A 938 -15.30 -68.40 27.13
N VAL A 939 -14.58 -67.28 27.09
CA VAL A 939 -14.29 -66.46 28.26
C VAL A 939 -15.49 -65.55 28.55
N ASN A 940 -16.13 -65.74 29.70
CA ASN A 940 -17.27 -64.96 30.17
C ASN A 940 -17.08 -64.60 31.64
N GLN A 941 -17.09 -63.31 32.00
CA GLN A 941 -17.05 -62.81 33.39
C GLN A 941 -16.01 -63.51 34.29
N LYS A 942 -14.78 -63.67 33.78
CA LYS A 942 -13.64 -64.37 34.42
C LYS A 942 -13.74 -65.90 34.56
N ALA A 943 -14.73 -66.51 33.93
CA ALA A 943 -14.80 -67.96 33.76
C ALA A 943 -14.52 -68.36 32.30
N ILE A 944 -13.87 -69.51 32.09
CA ILE A 944 -13.70 -70.16 30.80
C ILE A 944 -14.72 -71.30 30.72
N GLU A 945 -15.74 -71.14 29.89
CA GLU A 945 -16.81 -72.12 29.68
C GLU A 945 -16.52 -72.98 28.45
N ILE A 946 -16.66 -74.31 28.57
CA ILE A 946 -16.38 -75.26 27.47
C ILE A 946 -17.66 -75.98 27.07
N THR A 947 -18.07 -75.85 25.80
CA THR A 947 -19.33 -76.42 25.29
C THR A 947 -19.16 -77.20 23.99
N LEU A 948 -19.97 -78.24 23.82
CA LEU A 948 -20.17 -78.97 22.55
C LEU A 948 -21.48 -78.49 21.92
N GLN A 949 -21.49 -78.09 20.65
CA GLN A 949 -22.73 -77.74 19.94
C GLN A 949 -23.52 -79.01 19.57
N GLU A 950 -24.77 -79.15 20.05
CA GLU A 950 -25.68 -80.24 19.65
C GLU A 950 -26.46 -79.88 18.37
N THR A 951 -26.31 -80.67 17.30
CA THR A 951 -26.97 -80.47 15.99
C THR A 951 -28.29 -81.26 15.86
N GLY A 952 -29.40 -80.78 16.42
CA GLY A 952 -30.75 -81.34 16.16
C GLY A 952 -31.89 -80.34 16.37
N ALA A 953 -32.76 -80.14 15.37
CA ALA A 953 -33.86 -79.16 15.38
C ALA A 953 -35.03 -79.55 16.32
N ALA A 954 -35.63 -78.56 16.98
CA ALA A 954 -36.71 -78.72 17.97
C ALA A 954 -38.10 -79.04 17.36
N LEU A 955 -38.97 -79.69 18.14
CA LEU A 955 -40.40 -79.88 17.81
C LEU A 955 -41.19 -78.62 18.20
N GLU A 956 -41.74 -77.88 17.23
CA GLU A 956 -42.51 -76.66 17.50
C GLU A 956 -44.04 -76.91 17.53
N ASN A 957 -44.77 -76.12 18.33
CA ASN A 957 -46.24 -76.03 18.39
C ASN A 957 -47.03 -77.24 18.92
N VAL A 958 -46.52 -77.98 19.91
CA VAL A 958 -47.31 -79.00 20.62
C VAL A 958 -47.95 -78.41 21.89
N VAL A 959 -49.28 -78.47 21.98
CA VAL A 959 -50.03 -77.98 23.15
C VAL A 959 -50.52 -79.14 24.02
N LEU A 960 -50.29 -79.03 25.33
CA LEU A 960 -50.85 -79.89 26.37
C LEU A 960 -52.19 -79.31 26.86
N PHE A 961 -53.29 -80.04 26.70
CA PHE A 961 -54.61 -79.59 27.13
C PHE A 961 -55.43 -80.74 27.75
N PRO A 962 -56.25 -80.51 28.79
CA PRO A 962 -56.29 -79.30 29.61
C PRO A 962 -55.03 -79.20 30.45
N ASN A 963 -54.59 -77.97 30.73
CA ASN A 963 -53.49 -77.70 31.65
C ASN A 963 -53.91 -76.46 32.47
N PRO A 964 -54.38 -76.63 33.73
CA PRO A 964 -54.20 -77.80 34.59
C PRO A 964 -55.02 -79.05 34.20
N ALA A 965 -54.42 -80.23 34.35
CA ALA A 965 -55.03 -81.54 34.08
C ALA A 965 -55.37 -82.27 35.38
N ARG A 966 -56.41 -83.11 35.37
CA ARG A 966 -56.81 -83.94 36.54
C ARG A 966 -56.43 -85.40 36.34
N ASP A 967 -57.15 -86.08 35.45
CA ASP A 967 -56.98 -87.52 35.23
C ASP A 967 -56.31 -87.83 33.89
N LYS A 968 -56.38 -86.93 32.91
CA LYS A 968 -55.92 -87.12 31.53
C LYS A 968 -55.35 -85.84 30.96
N VAL A 969 -54.37 -85.95 30.07
CA VAL A 969 -53.83 -84.83 29.26
C VAL A 969 -53.74 -85.24 27.79
N TRP A 970 -54.19 -84.37 26.91
CA TRP A 970 -54.13 -84.53 25.46
C TRP A 970 -52.99 -83.69 24.87
N LEU A 971 -52.35 -84.26 23.84
CA LEU A 971 -51.39 -83.56 22.99
C LEU A 971 -52.04 -83.34 21.63
N ASN A 972 -52.02 -82.11 21.14
CA ASN A 972 -52.42 -81.79 19.77
C ASN A 972 -51.19 -81.37 18.94
N PRO A 973 -50.50 -82.31 18.27
CA PRO A 973 -49.44 -81.97 17.35
C PRO A 973 -50.01 -81.64 15.95
N LEU A 974 -49.50 -80.58 15.30
CA LEU A 974 -49.59 -80.45 13.85
C LEU A 974 -48.70 -81.55 13.23
N ILE A 975 -49.28 -82.73 12.99
CA ILE A 975 -48.54 -83.88 12.43
C ILE A 975 -48.44 -83.73 10.92
N THR A 976 -47.22 -83.72 10.39
CA THR A 976 -46.94 -83.82 8.95
C THR A 976 -46.64 -85.25 8.47
N ASP A 977 -46.49 -86.24 9.38
CA ASP A 977 -46.18 -87.64 9.00
C ASP A 977 -47.07 -88.68 9.73
N PRO A 978 -47.94 -89.46 9.04
CA PRO A 978 -49.04 -90.19 9.68
C PRO A 978 -48.69 -91.44 10.52
N LEU A 979 -47.43 -91.80 10.77
CA LEU A 979 -47.06 -93.06 11.45
C LEU A 979 -45.92 -92.98 12.49
N GLU A 980 -45.49 -91.78 12.91
CA GLU A 980 -44.34 -91.60 13.82
C GLU A 980 -44.64 -92.04 15.27
N GLN A 981 -43.68 -92.68 15.93
CA GLN A 981 -43.75 -93.03 17.36
C GLN A 981 -43.13 -91.93 18.24
N PHE A 982 -43.84 -91.61 19.31
CA PHE A 982 -43.44 -90.59 20.28
C PHE A 982 -43.31 -91.21 21.67
N GLU A 983 -42.28 -90.80 22.41
CA GLU A 983 -42.12 -91.10 23.83
C GLU A 983 -42.34 -89.82 24.65
N ILE A 984 -43.19 -89.92 25.67
CA ILE A 984 -43.55 -88.82 26.57
C ILE A 984 -43.12 -89.19 27.98
N LYS A 985 -42.22 -88.41 28.55
CA LYS A 985 -41.63 -88.61 29.87
C LYS A 985 -42.04 -87.48 30.80
N PHE A 986 -42.56 -87.82 31.98
CA PHE A 986 -42.97 -86.87 33.01
C PHE A 986 -41.95 -86.87 34.14
N PHE A 987 -41.46 -85.70 34.50
CA PHE A 987 -40.48 -85.47 35.55
C PHE A 987 -41.07 -84.55 36.61
N THR A 988 -40.73 -84.77 37.88
CA THR A 988 -40.98 -83.80 38.94
C THR A 988 -40.06 -82.58 38.79
N THR A 989 -40.32 -81.48 39.51
CA THR A 989 -39.55 -80.23 39.40
C THR A 989 -38.08 -80.37 39.82
N ASP A 990 -37.73 -81.41 40.57
CA ASP A 990 -36.37 -81.81 40.95
C ASP A 990 -35.71 -82.79 39.95
N GLY A 991 -36.36 -83.07 38.80
CA GLY A 991 -35.79 -83.83 37.69
C GLY A 991 -35.96 -85.35 37.77
N ARG A 992 -36.74 -85.89 38.72
CA ARG A 992 -36.98 -87.35 38.82
C ARG A 992 -38.06 -87.81 37.84
N LEU A 993 -37.77 -88.82 37.01
CA LEU A 993 -38.73 -89.44 36.09
C LEU A 993 -39.83 -90.18 36.87
N VAL A 994 -41.09 -89.84 36.64
CA VAL A 994 -42.26 -90.41 37.35
C VAL A 994 -43.23 -91.16 36.46
N LYS A 995 -43.23 -90.91 35.14
CA LYS A 995 -44.03 -91.67 34.19
C LYS A 995 -43.43 -91.61 32.79
N VAL A 996 -43.60 -92.69 32.03
CA VAL A 996 -43.32 -92.76 30.59
C VAL A 996 -44.57 -93.28 29.88
N SER A 997 -44.93 -92.65 28.77
CA SER A 997 -46.01 -93.06 27.87
C SER A 997 -45.49 -93.10 26.44
N THR A 998 -45.83 -94.13 25.68
CA THR A 998 -45.43 -94.25 24.26
C THR A 998 -46.68 -94.25 23.39
N MET A 999 -46.68 -93.48 22.29
CA MET A 999 -47.85 -93.25 21.45
C MET A 999 -47.47 -93.24 19.96
N GLN A 1000 -48.46 -93.49 19.08
CA GLN A 1000 -48.30 -93.46 17.63
C GLN A 1000 -49.46 -92.64 17.01
N SER A 1001 -49.19 -91.81 16.00
CA SER A 1001 -50.18 -90.94 15.36
C SER A 1001 -51.28 -91.71 14.60
N SER A 1002 -52.50 -91.15 14.49
CA SER A 1002 -53.62 -91.70 13.70
C SER A 1002 -54.21 -90.69 12.69
N ILE A 1003 -54.81 -91.18 11.59
CA ILE A 1003 -55.17 -90.41 10.38
C ILE A 1003 -56.49 -89.61 10.53
N THR A 1004 -57.31 -89.87 11.55
CA THR A 1004 -58.66 -89.26 11.69
C THR A 1004 -58.73 -88.01 12.57
N GLY A 1005 -57.62 -87.31 12.78
CA GLY A 1005 -57.64 -85.95 13.36
C GLY A 1005 -57.99 -85.86 14.85
N GLY A 1006 -57.87 -86.96 15.60
CA GLY A 1006 -57.99 -86.99 17.05
C GLY A 1006 -56.98 -87.96 17.66
N CYS A 1007 -55.80 -87.46 18.04
CA CYS A 1007 -54.77 -88.20 18.79
C CYS A 1007 -53.90 -87.15 19.52
N CYS A 1008 -53.45 -87.25 20.79
CA CYS A 1008 -53.12 -88.43 21.62
C CYS A 1008 -53.44 -88.18 23.12
N GLU A 1009 -54.03 -89.14 23.85
CA GLU A 1009 -54.37 -89.05 25.28
C GLU A 1009 -53.39 -89.82 26.18
N SER A 1010 -52.77 -89.17 27.17
CA SER A 1010 -52.04 -89.86 28.25
C SER A 1010 -52.83 -89.80 29.56
N ASP A 1011 -53.10 -90.96 30.16
CA ASP A 1011 -53.62 -91.08 31.51
C ASP A 1011 -52.58 -90.56 32.52
N ILE A 1012 -52.98 -89.69 33.43
CA ILE A 1012 -52.14 -89.14 34.50
C ILE A 1012 -52.78 -89.29 35.89
N SER A 1013 -53.85 -90.06 36.01
CA SER A 1013 -54.59 -90.32 37.26
C SER A 1013 -53.76 -90.93 38.40
N GLY A 1014 -52.53 -91.40 38.11
CA GLY A 1014 -51.54 -91.85 39.11
C GLY A 1014 -50.62 -90.76 39.66
N LEU A 1015 -50.57 -89.57 39.05
CA LEU A 1015 -49.70 -88.48 39.48
C LEU A 1015 -50.34 -87.68 40.63
N LYS A 1016 -49.52 -87.28 41.63
CA LYS A 1016 -49.98 -86.40 42.72
C LYS A 1016 -50.17 -84.97 42.21
N ALA A 1017 -51.01 -84.17 42.88
CA ALA A 1017 -51.15 -82.75 42.53
C ALA A 1017 -49.80 -82.02 42.63
N GLY A 1018 -49.47 -81.20 41.64
CA GLY A 1018 -48.17 -80.52 41.54
C GLY A 1018 -47.75 -80.22 40.09
N PHE A 1019 -46.57 -79.61 39.94
CA PHE A 1019 -45.98 -79.29 38.64
C PHE A 1019 -45.05 -80.40 38.15
N TYR A 1020 -45.14 -80.70 36.86
CA TYR A 1020 -44.32 -81.69 36.19
C TYR A 1020 -43.72 -81.10 34.91
N MET A 1021 -42.47 -81.46 34.64
CA MET A 1021 -41.81 -81.23 33.36
C MET A 1021 -42.06 -82.42 32.45
N VAL A 1022 -42.61 -82.17 31.28
CA VAL A 1022 -42.95 -83.17 30.27
C VAL A 1022 -41.96 -83.06 29.13
N VAL A 1023 -41.22 -84.12 28.86
CA VAL A 1023 -40.29 -84.21 27.74
C VAL A 1023 -40.89 -85.15 26.70
N ILE A 1024 -40.99 -84.67 25.46
CA ILE A 1024 -41.50 -85.41 24.32
C ILE A 1024 -40.33 -85.61 23.35
N SER A 1025 -40.10 -86.85 22.93
CA SER A 1025 -39.02 -87.20 21.99
C SER A 1025 -39.57 -88.06 20.85
N THR A 1026 -39.15 -87.79 19.63
CA THR A 1026 -39.43 -88.65 18.46
C THR A 1026 -38.30 -89.62 18.20
N ALA A 1027 -38.60 -90.74 17.52
CA ALA A 1027 -37.58 -91.66 17.02
C ALA A 1027 -36.57 -90.98 16.07
N SER A 1028 -36.97 -89.88 15.41
CA SER A 1028 -36.11 -89.07 14.54
C SER A 1028 -35.15 -88.12 15.29
N GLY A 1029 -35.09 -88.19 16.62
CA GLY A 1029 -34.17 -87.38 17.44
C GLY A 1029 -34.64 -85.96 17.74
N ARG A 1030 -35.88 -85.58 17.42
CA ARG A 1030 -36.43 -84.27 17.78
C ARG A 1030 -36.97 -84.28 19.21
N LYS A 1031 -36.84 -83.17 19.93
CA LYS A 1031 -37.23 -83.07 21.35
C LYS A 1031 -37.98 -81.78 21.64
N LEU A 1032 -38.98 -81.85 22.53
CA LEU A 1032 -39.67 -80.71 23.13
C LEU A 1032 -39.79 -80.92 24.64
N THR A 1033 -39.72 -79.84 25.40
CA THR A 1033 -40.03 -79.85 26.83
C THR A 1033 -41.14 -78.86 27.17
N ALA A 1034 -42.16 -79.29 27.90
CA ALA A 1034 -43.32 -78.50 28.28
C ALA A 1034 -43.68 -78.68 29.77
N ARG A 1035 -44.42 -77.75 30.36
CA ARG A 1035 -44.87 -77.84 31.76
C ARG A 1035 -46.30 -78.33 31.85
N LEU A 1036 -46.57 -79.27 32.75
CA LEU A 1036 -47.92 -79.75 33.09
C LEU A 1036 -48.22 -79.50 34.56
N THR A 1037 -49.38 -78.91 34.84
CA THR A 1037 -49.92 -78.76 36.18
C THR A 1037 -50.97 -79.84 36.42
N VAL A 1038 -50.80 -80.66 37.45
CA VAL A 1038 -51.80 -81.66 37.86
C VAL A 1038 -52.56 -81.15 39.08
N VAL A 1039 -53.89 -81.09 38.98
CA VAL A 1039 -54.81 -80.73 40.06
C VAL A 1039 -55.63 -81.96 40.45
N ARG A 1040 -55.90 -82.17 41.75
CA ARG A 1040 -56.65 -83.34 42.25
C ARG A 1040 -57.96 -82.91 42.90
#